data_AF-A0A936Y9P4-F1
#
_entry.id   AF-A0A936Y9P4-F1
#
_cell.length_a   1.000
_cell.length_b   1.000
_cell.length_c   1.000
_cell.angle_alpha   90.00
_cell.angle_beta   90.00
_cell.angle_gamma   90.00
#
_symmetry.space_group_name_H-M   'P 1'
#
loop_
_entity.id
_entity.type
_entity.pdbx_description
1 polymer ?
#
loop_
_entity_poly.entity_id
_entity_poly.type
_entity_poly.pdbx_seq_one_letter_code
_entity_poly.pdbx_strand_id
1 'polypeptide(L)'
;MRWGSVVVRARFLSVLGSALMLSFFVLAPMVKAAQPLTFSVNHSENDGITTLHIQFEAADTPQFQTGKVGSTLFIRFREEYAAKTTLLTAKLKPYITSASSSQDHKAINIVFNQPFMLKRQTQGVDIILGNAKSSVQSHSKAAQTSPAEFAELEPSAGPEEPNNDNTNTAKEEKKEDKSEGPLPEATEAASPKPVVRLVPPASTLRAIEKQKKIAQLQSKKRPKKTEVIPSDAPQKAVAEKKNTPARPPKDQAVTSKETKAITPQALKSSTAPPAPTTVAPPKPIPEKNPVVEQLDQDKNTAPAEETNERAILQKGISQDTMRINAWDQLAKGDDEKEDPTSISIDQYPYVTIHWDQLVSLAVFERAPYTWIVFDAYKHVDLSDFNHQLPHIKDIKQIVDKHYTIIRIQHDAPLHVETRHKGNDWKLYFLPQAKAPGRILTVKPLNQVKHRAGSYIPVANTGQIIRMVDPDIGDNIVIVPLPYAEVGIASFIQSVDYSILPSAQGLAIIAHNEEVTVEQDPTGVMIESPSLQPYIELQQKAQVDAEINQYEKQHLQDGLMLTSTLLPFPIPKAENKASFLQGLDRLNQKLNTIPDPKDRLGVHFDIARWYAQNDFNTEALGVLNYIKSFNTPLSLQKTFLMLHGALAYRLHDFPQASQDFSLLRSMPLSFKEQQEVTFWDGLTQLEQRQPGTDLPYVQYREDFLRLYPQTWRIPLGLASAQWALSLDDGGEKAKAVIDNLLEEKGADTPINDIKFMKAQLLMKQKEWDEAKTILQELMGDAKDRLNRARAEYNFIRIQLDLKQIDSSKAAERLEHLVFVWREPDFEGQILRDIGQLYVDDKHYEKGMQSWKQFVTFYPESEYSLSVSRQLSETFQFLFKDGGADRLSDIDALSLYYKFREWQPIGSVGDEITRKLATRLSRVDLIPEAILLLEHQTQYRLSGAEKDHALLELAHLYLLEKKSDKAIETLDKIAPTAEEDILRQARYLRAESYINLGRGEDAKALLDNDPSEKSNLLRSEIFWRQRNWVRLVATLEQVLMRRHLQNTLLNQEESDLLMRLSLGYAMTGHEKGLSIIKERYQPHLDTTLKTTQIINYLIEVPKPIRPKELEKTLGLDNIENFWVNYKKTLANPT
;
A
#
# COMPACT_ATOMS: atom_id res chain seq x y z
N MET A 1 -33.08 -8.22 46.77
CA MET A 1 -34.51 -7.87 46.99
C MET A 1 -34.60 -6.49 47.65
N ARG A 2 -35.81 -5.94 47.84
CA ARG A 2 -36.14 -4.66 48.53
C ARG A 2 -35.57 -4.63 49.97
N TRP A 3 -35.41 -3.50 50.68
CA TRP A 3 -36.38 -2.41 50.97
C TRP A 3 -35.72 -1.05 51.29
N GLY A 4 -36.46 0.07 51.16
CA GLY A 4 -36.10 1.39 51.72
C GLY A 4 -36.92 2.58 51.17
N SER A 5 -37.71 3.23 52.05
CA SER A 5 -38.26 4.63 52.05
C SER A 5 -38.56 5.36 50.71
N VAL A 6 -39.82 5.68 50.35
CA VAL A 6 -40.66 6.84 50.80
C VAL A 6 -40.06 8.21 50.40
N VAL A 7 -40.55 9.08 49.50
CA VAL A 7 -41.87 9.40 48.86
C VAL A 7 -42.82 10.31 49.67
N VAL A 8 -43.06 11.57 49.22
CA VAL A 8 -44.37 12.28 49.06
C VAL A 8 -44.22 13.82 48.84
N ARG A 9 -44.81 14.32 47.73
CA ARG A 9 -45.38 15.66 47.39
C ARG A 9 -44.89 17.00 48.02
N ALA A 10 -44.80 18.01 47.15
CA ALA A 10 -45.22 19.41 47.44
C ALA A 10 -45.79 20.10 46.17
N ARG A 11 -46.49 21.23 46.31
CA ARG A 11 -47.09 22.06 45.23
C ARG A 11 -46.99 23.54 45.62
N PHE A 12 -46.78 24.44 44.65
CA PHE A 12 -46.96 25.91 44.72
C PHE A 12 -46.44 26.70 45.94
N LEU A 13 -45.50 27.63 45.70
CA LEU A 13 -45.77 29.06 45.94
C LEU A 13 -44.83 29.94 45.09
N SER A 14 -45.09 31.25 45.07
CA SER A 14 -44.32 32.28 44.36
C SER A 14 -43.78 33.36 45.31
N VAL A 15 -42.82 34.16 44.81
CA VAL A 15 -42.29 35.40 45.41
C VAL A 15 -41.37 35.23 46.65
N LEU A 16 -40.05 35.21 46.41
CA LEU A 16 -38.98 36.03 47.04
C LEU A 16 -37.60 35.39 46.76
N GLY A 17 -36.60 36.16 46.32
CA GLY A 17 -35.26 35.60 46.04
C GLY A 17 -34.27 36.45 45.22
N SER A 18 -34.51 37.74 45.03
CA SER A 18 -33.66 38.61 44.19
C SER A 18 -32.33 39.02 44.85
N ALA A 19 -31.34 38.12 44.94
CA ALA A 19 -29.99 38.46 45.44
C ALA A 19 -28.87 37.46 45.08
N LEU A 20 -28.58 37.21 43.79
CA LEU A 20 -27.27 36.66 43.35
C LEU A 20 -27.06 36.83 41.83
N MET A 21 -26.87 38.09 41.42
CA MET A 21 -26.63 38.46 40.02
C MET A 21 -25.33 39.28 39.94
N LEU A 22 -24.18 38.60 40.07
CA LEU A 22 -22.83 39.08 39.75
C LEU A 22 -21.81 37.93 39.89
N SER A 23 -20.67 38.05 39.20
CA SER A 23 -19.49 37.17 39.21
C SER A 23 -19.68 35.68 38.89
N PHE A 24 -19.90 35.33 37.62
CA PHE A 24 -19.36 34.10 37.02
C PHE A 24 -19.08 34.27 35.51
N PHE A 25 -18.16 35.20 35.19
CA PHE A 25 -17.58 35.32 33.84
C PHE A 25 -16.39 34.35 33.73
N VAL A 26 -16.63 33.14 33.21
CA VAL A 26 -15.56 32.18 32.86
C VAL A 26 -15.36 32.25 31.35
N LEU A 27 -14.13 32.44 30.92
CA LEU A 27 -13.78 32.45 29.49
C LEU A 27 -13.95 31.03 28.93
N ALA A 28 -15.03 30.81 28.17
CA ALA A 28 -14.98 29.83 27.10
C ALA A 28 -13.98 30.34 26.03
N PRO A 29 -13.10 29.48 25.47
CA PRO A 29 -12.25 29.88 24.36
C PRO A 29 -13.13 30.25 23.16
N MET A 30 -12.93 31.45 22.60
CA MET A 30 -13.55 31.80 21.33
C MET A 30 -12.98 30.89 20.23
N VAL A 31 -13.80 29.96 19.73
CA VAL A 31 -13.50 29.21 18.52
C VAL A 31 -13.51 30.20 17.35
N LYS A 32 -12.33 30.59 16.87
CA LYS A 32 -12.15 31.43 15.69
C LYS A 32 -12.72 30.68 14.49
N ALA A 33 -13.88 31.08 13.98
CA ALA A 33 -14.48 30.42 12.83
C ALA A 33 -13.55 30.50 11.61
N ALA A 34 -13.40 29.39 10.89
CA ALA A 34 -12.53 29.30 9.71
C ALA A 34 -12.93 30.34 8.65
N GLN A 35 -11.94 31.06 8.10
CA GLN A 35 -12.18 32.16 7.18
C GLN A 35 -12.73 31.66 5.84
N PRO A 36 -13.71 32.33 5.22
CA PRO A 36 -14.23 31.90 3.93
C PRO A 36 -13.16 32.02 2.84
N LEU A 37 -12.80 30.90 2.22
CA LEU A 37 -11.80 30.88 1.15
C LEU A 37 -12.47 30.69 -0.21
N THR A 38 -12.26 31.68 -1.07
CA THR A 38 -12.69 31.68 -2.47
C THR A 38 -11.49 31.51 -3.40
N PHE A 39 -11.78 31.17 -4.65
CA PHE A 39 -10.75 30.86 -5.64
C PHE A 39 -11.20 31.21 -7.05
N SER A 40 -10.33 31.91 -7.77
CA SER A 40 -10.37 32.07 -9.22
C SER A 40 -9.52 30.98 -9.87
N VAL A 41 -9.98 30.48 -11.02
CA VAL A 41 -9.30 29.43 -11.78
C VAL A 41 -9.28 29.88 -13.21
N ASN A 42 -8.10 30.27 -13.68
CA ASN A 42 -7.87 30.62 -15.08
C ASN A 42 -7.20 29.41 -15.76
N HIS A 43 -7.46 29.22 -17.05
CA HIS A 43 -6.73 28.25 -17.85
C HIS A 43 -6.27 28.89 -19.17
N SER A 44 -5.15 28.42 -19.68
CA SER A 44 -4.61 28.77 -20.99
C SER A 44 -4.00 27.54 -21.63
N GLU A 45 -4.36 27.25 -22.87
CA GLU A 45 -3.83 26.11 -23.63
C GLU A 45 -2.96 26.63 -24.79
N ASN A 46 -1.75 26.09 -24.93
CA ASN A 46 -0.80 26.47 -25.97
C ASN A 46 0.09 25.27 -26.33
N ASP A 47 0.32 24.99 -27.60
CA ASP A 47 1.12 23.85 -28.11
C ASP A 47 0.82 22.49 -27.45
N GLY A 48 -0.45 22.22 -27.10
CA GLY A 48 -0.87 20.97 -26.44
C GLY A 48 -0.49 20.88 -24.96
N ILE A 49 -0.16 22.02 -24.34
CA ILE A 49 0.10 22.18 -22.91
C ILE A 49 -0.98 23.09 -22.32
N THR A 50 -1.78 22.56 -21.41
CA THR A 50 -2.75 23.33 -20.63
C THR A 50 -2.10 23.81 -19.33
N THR A 51 -2.07 25.12 -19.10
CA THR A 51 -1.67 25.70 -17.81
C THR A 51 -2.90 26.20 -17.07
N LEU A 52 -3.12 25.73 -15.84
CA LEU A 52 -4.17 26.17 -14.94
C LEU A 52 -3.55 27.06 -13.85
N HIS A 53 -4.04 28.29 -13.68
CA HIS A 53 -3.67 29.15 -12.56
C HIS A 53 -4.81 29.19 -11.54
N ILE A 54 -4.60 28.56 -10.38
CA ILE A 54 -5.53 28.60 -9.25
C ILE A 54 -5.08 29.71 -8.29
N GLN A 55 -5.85 30.79 -8.22
CA GLN A 55 -5.61 31.93 -7.34
C GLN A 55 -6.54 31.88 -6.12
N PHE A 56 -6.03 32.29 -4.97
CA PHE A 56 -6.75 32.24 -3.69
C PHE A 56 -7.15 33.63 -3.21
N GLU A 57 -8.41 33.76 -2.81
CA GLU A 57 -9.04 35.02 -2.39
C GLU A 57 -9.68 34.84 -1.01
N ALA A 58 -9.17 35.57 -0.03
CA ALA A 58 -9.63 35.61 1.37
C ALA A 58 -9.51 37.04 1.92
N ALA A 59 -9.88 37.26 3.20
CA ALA A 59 -9.78 38.58 3.84
C ALA A 59 -8.33 38.98 4.18
N ASP A 60 -7.45 37.99 4.37
CA ASP A 60 -6.00 38.12 4.44
C ASP A 60 -5.34 37.52 3.18
N THR A 61 -4.02 37.74 3.00
CA THR A 61 -3.28 37.07 1.93
C THR A 61 -2.96 35.63 2.38
N PRO A 62 -3.57 34.59 1.77
CA PRO A 62 -3.50 33.24 2.31
C PRO A 62 -2.08 32.68 2.19
N GLN A 63 -1.45 32.39 3.34
CA GLN A 63 -0.14 31.77 3.40
C GLN A 63 -0.27 30.25 3.30
N PHE A 64 0.25 29.65 2.23
CA PHE A 64 0.14 28.22 1.96
C PHE A 64 1.48 27.54 1.59
N GLN A 65 1.45 26.21 1.49
CA GLN A 65 2.48 25.33 0.95
C GLN A 65 1.83 24.30 0.01
N THR A 66 2.56 23.87 -1.01
CA THR A 66 2.06 22.96 -2.05
C THR A 66 2.95 21.74 -2.18
N GLY A 67 2.35 20.55 -2.25
CA GLY A 67 3.04 19.28 -2.51
C GLY A 67 2.31 18.44 -3.56
N LYS A 68 3.00 17.46 -4.15
CA LYS A 68 2.45 16.51 -5.12
C LYS A 68 2.76 15.09 -4.69
N VAL A 69 1.78 14.19 -4.75
CA VAL A 69 1.98 12.73 -4.63
C VAL A 69 1.12 12.06 -5.71
N GLY A 70 1.75 11.30 -6.61
CA GLY A 70 1.06 10.75 -7.79
C GLY A 70 0.39 11.84 -8.63
N SER A 71 -0.91 11.69 -8.89
CA SER A 71 -1.76 12.71 -9.53
C SER A 71 -2.48 13.64 -8.54
N THR A 72 -2.15 13.61 -7.25
CA THR A 72 -2.79 14.47 -6.23
C THR A 72 -1.93 15.69 -5.91
N LEU A 73 -2.52 16.88 -6.00
CA LEU A 73 -2.00 18.14 -5.48
C LEU A 73 -2.54 18.38 -4.06
N PHE A 74 -1.63 18.64 -3.13
CA PHE A 74 -1.92 18.97 -1.75
C PHE A 74 -1.59 20.46 -1.53
N ILE A 75 -2.53 21.21 -0.97
CA ILE A 75 -2.38 22.64 -0.69
C ILE A 75 -2.68 22.87 0.79
N ARG A 76 -1.66 23.09 1.61
CA ARG A 76 -1.80 23.31 3.07
C ARG A 76 -1.63 24.78 3.42
N PHE A 77 -2.59 25.35 4.13
CA PHE A 77 -2.63 26.71 4.61
C PHE A 77 -2.08 26.83 6.04
N ARG A 78 -1.63 28.04 6.41
CA ARG A 78 -1.14 28.37 7.76
C ARG A 78 -2.28 28.64 8.75
N GLU A 79 -3.38 29.23 8.27
CA GLU A 79 -4.62 29.48 9.00
C GLU A 79 -5.75 28.54 8.55
N GLU A 80 -6.89 28.58 9.24
CA GLU A 80 -8.07 27.74 8.97
C GLU A 80 -9.00 28.42 7.96
N TYR A 81 -9.27 27.71 6.86
CA TYR A 81 -10.00 28.25 5.70
C TYR A 81 -11.15 27.33 5.28
N ALA A 82 -12.37 27.86 5.34
CA ALA A 82 -13.60 27.22 4.87
C ALA A 82 -13.67 27.24 3.33
N ALA A 83 -12.96 26.31 2.69
CA ALA A 83 -12.89 26.18 1.24
C ALA A 83 -14.14 25.49 0.65
N LYS A 84 -14.81 26.14 -0.32
CA LYS A 84 -15.98 25.58 -1.03
C LYS A 84 -15.57 24.57 -2.11
N THR A 85 -15.06 23.40 -1.73
CA THR A 85 -14.47 22.41 -2.67
C THR A 85 -15.43 21.95 -3.77
N THR A 86 -16.74 21.91 -3.54
CA THR A 86 -17.75 21.62 -4.57
C THR A 86 -17.68 22.58 -5.77
N LEU A 87 -17.40 23.86 -5.52
CA LEU A 87 -17.25 24.88 -6.55
C LEU A 87 -15.87 24.79 -7.24
N LEU A 88 -14.87 24.18 -6.58
CA LEU A 88 -13.56 23.87 -7.16
C LEU A 88 -13.67 22.68 -8.14
N THR A 89 -14.35 21.60 -7.72
CA THR A 89 -14.72 20.47 -8.58
C THR A 89 -15.57 20.91 -9.77
N ALA A 90 -16.48 21.89 -9.59
CA ALA A 90 -17.24 22.46 -10.70
C ALA A 90 -16.36 23.22 -11.71
N LYS A 91 -15.41 24.05 -11.24
CA LYS A 91 -14.50 24.82 -12.12
C LYS A 91 -13.43 23.97 -12.80
N LEU A 92 -13.00 22.87 -12.17
CA LEU A 92 -11.91 22.00 -12.66
C LEU A 92 -12.37 20.66 -13.25
N LYS A 93 -13.69 20.47 -13.45
CA LYS A 93 -14.31 19.20 -13.85
C LYS A 93 -13.63 18.42 -15.02
N PRO A 94 -13.09 19.05 -16.10
CA PRO A 94 -12.42 18.29 -17.16
C PRO A 94 -10.97 17.86 -16.81
N TYR A 95 -10.40 18.34 -15.69
CA TYR A 95 -9.00 18.10 -15.29
C TYR A 95 -8.86 17.31 -13.99
N ILE A 96 -9.91 17.22 -13.16
CA ILE A 96 -9.85 16.59 -11.83
C ILE A 96 -10.96 15.58 -11.59
N THR A 97 -10.61 14.49 -10.92
CA THR A 97 -11.53 13.43 -10.47
C THR A 97 -12.27 13.85 -9.20
N SER A 98 -11.58 14.56 -8.28
CA SER A 98 -12.17 15.04 -7.03
C SER A 98 -11.37 16.19 -6.39
N ALA A 99 -12.03 16.94 -5.51
CA ALA A 99 -11.38 17.86 -4.57
C ALA A 99 -12.03 17.76 -3.18
N SER A 100 -11.21 17.73 -2.13
CA SER A 100 -11.65 17.59 -0.74
C SER A 100 -10.90 18.52 0.21
N SER A 101 -11.54 18.91 1.32
CA SER A 101 -10.91 19.63 2.44
C SER A 101 -10.55 18.62 3.51
N SER A 102 -9.44 18.85 4.22
CA SER A 102 -9.20 18.20 5.51
C SER A 102 -10.20 18.69 6.57
N GLN A 103 -10.41 17.87 7.60
CA GLN A 103 -11.26 18.22 8.76
C GLN A 103 -10.70 19.38 9.58
N ASP A 104 -9.38 19.60 9.57
CA ASP A 104 -8.72 20.73 10.25
C ASP A 104 -8.84 22.07 9.48
N HIS A 105 -9.58 22.09 8.36
CA HIS A 105 -9.71 23.22 7.42
C HIS A 105 -8.40 23.90 7.00
N LYS A 106 -7.27 23.22 7.17
CA LYS A 106 -5.94 23.73 6.80
C LYS A 106 -5.39 23.08 5.54
N ALA A 107 -6.07 22.13 4.89
CA ALA A 107 -5.61 21.56 3.62
C ALA A 107 -6.73 21.31 2.61
N ILE A 108 -6.40 21.51 1.34
CA ILE A 108 -7.20 21.10 0.18
C ILE A 108 -6.40 20.06 -0.61
N ASN A 109 -7.04 18.95 -0.94
CA ASN A 109 -6.50 17.89 -1.81
C ASN A 109 -7.24 17.94 -3.15
N ILE A 110 -6.52 17.84 -4.26
CA ILE A 110 -7.07 17.91 -5.62
C ILE A 110 -6.47 16.76 -6.45
N VAL A 111 -7.31 15.82 -6.91
CA VAL A 111 -6.88 14.63 -7.65
C VAL A 111 -7.05 14.86 -9.14
N PHE A 112 -5.95 15.01 -9.88
CA PHE A 112 -5.95 15.23 -11.33
C PHE A 112 -6.17 13.92 -12.11
N ASN A 113 -6.80 14.04 -13.28
CA ASN A 113 -7.01 12.91 -14.20
C ASN A 113 -5.81 12.65 -15.14
N GLN A 114 -4.81 13.53 -15.15
CA GLN A 114 -3.57 13.40 -15.93
C GLN A 114 -2.34 13.85 -15.11
N PRO A 115 -1.11 13.45 -15.51
CA PRO A 115 0.11 13.93 -14.88
C PRO A 115 0.28 15.44 -15.08
N PHE A 116 0.59 16.16 -13.99
CA PHE A 116 0.89 17.59 -14.01
C PHE A 116 2.28 17.92 -13.46
N MET A 117 2.83 19.05 -13.89
CA MET A 117 3.97 19.72 -13.27
C MET A 117 3.49 20.94 -12.48
N LEU A 118 4.16 21.23 -11.37
CA LEU A 118 3.81 22.33 -10.46
C LEU A 118 4.79 23.50 -10.64
N LYS A 119 4.26 24.70 -10.83
CA LYS A 119 4.96 25.97 -10.58
C LYS A 119 4.15 26.74 -9.54
N ARG A 120 4.80 27.66 -8.82
CA ARG A 120 4.15 28.39 -7.73
C ARG A 120 4.52 29.87 -7.75
N GLN A 121 3.51 30.70 -7.49
CA GLN A 121 3.66 32.11 -7.17
C GLN A 121 3.08 32.39 -5.78
N THR A 122 3.29 33.60 -5.25
CA THR A 122 2.95 33.91 -3.85
C THR A 122 1.44 33.96 -3.58
N GLN A 123 0.62 34.20 -4.61
CA GLN A 123 -0.85 34.36 -4.52
C GLN A 123 -1.64 33.23 -5.21
N GLY A 124 -0.97 32.27 -5.83
CA GLY A 124 -1.62 31.22 -6.63
C GLY A 124 -0.70 30.06 -7.02
N VAL A 125 -1.29 29.07 -7.69
CA VAL A 125 -0.65 27.82 -8.09
C VAL A 125 -0.79 27.63 -9.59
N ASP A 126 0.35 27.53 -10.29
CA ASP A 126 0.45 27.23 -11.71
C ASP A 126 0.58 25.71 -11.89
N ILE A 127 -0.37 25.09 -12.61
CA ILE A 127 -0.44 23.65 -12.82
C ILE A 127 -0.36 23.38 -14.32
N ILE A 128 0.73 22.76 -14.75
CA ILE A 128 1.02 22.51 -16.17
C ILE A 128 0.68 21.05 -16.48
N LEU A 129 -0.37 20.85 -17.27
CA LEU A 129 -0.83 19.58 -17.83
C LEU A 129 -0.34 19.46 -19.28
N GLY A 130 0.22 18.32 -19.67
CA GLY A 130 0.70 18.11 -21.03
C GLY A 130 1.42 16.78 -21.24
N ASN A 131 1.61 16.41 -22.50
CA ASN A 131 2.28 15.16 -22.87
C ASN A 131 3.74 15.13 -22.39
N ALA A 132 4.12 14.06 -21.69
CA ALA A 132 5.46 13.88 -21.09
C ALA A 132 6.58 13.53 -22.10
N LYS A 133 6.57 14.16 -23.28
CA LYS A 133 7.54 13.94 -24.38
C LYS A 133 8.27 15.21 -24.85
N SER A 134 8.42 16.22 -23.99
CA SER A 134 9.28 17.39 -24.29
C SER A 134 9.78 18.14 -23.03
N SER A 135 11.00 17.83 -22.56
CA SER A 135 11.95 18.79 -21.96
C SER A 135 13.23 18.11 -21.42
N VAL A 136 14.16 17.73 -22.31
CA VAL A 136 15.55 17.46 -21.94
C VAL A 136 16.43 18.38 -22.77
N GLN A 137 17.16 19.27 -22.10
CA GLN A 137 17.97 20.36 -22.68
C GLN A 137 17.13 21.44 -23.41
N SER A 138 17.50 22.74 -23.42
CA SER A 138 18.60 23.42 -22.72
C SER A 138 18.20 24.87 -22.39
N HIS A 139 18.72 25.41 -21.28
CA HIS A 139 19.53 26.65 -21.29
C HIS A 139 20.02 26.95 -19.85
N SER A 140 21.34 26.88 -19.64
CA SER A 140 21.98 27.31 -18.39
C SER A 140 22.94 28.48 -18.68
N LYS A 141 22.61 29.68 -18.17
CA LYS A 141 23.55 30.81 -17.98
C LYS A 141 22.90 31.99 -17.25
N ALA A 142 22.95 31.97 -15.91
CA ALA A 142 22.98 33.18 -15.07
C ALA A 142 23.49 32.82 -13.66
N ALA A 143 24.10 33.80 -13.00
CA ALA A 143 24.89 33.69 -11.78
C ALA A 143 24.22 33.08 -10.53
N GLN A 144 25.08 32.65 -9.60
CA GLN A 144 24.73 32.36 -8.22
C GLN A 144 24.36 33.65 -7.46
N THR A 145 23.32 33.62 -6.63
CA THR A 145 23.21 34.47 -5.43
C THR A 145 22.46 33.71 -4.34
N SER A 146 23.03 33.63 -3.14
CA SER A 146 22.31 33.13 -1.95
C SER A 146 21.30 34.16 -1.47
N PRO A 147 20.06 33.77 -1.11
CA PRO A 147 19.20 34.60 -0.27
C PRO A 147 19.79 34.64 1.14
N ALA A 148 20.24 35.82 1.57
CA ALA A 148 20.56 36.11 2.96
C ALA A 148 19.27 36.33 3.78
N GLU A 149 19.41 36.66 5.07
CA GLU A 149 18.28 36.90 5.96
C GLU A 149 17.37 38.06 5.52
N PHE A 150 16.08 37.94 5.82
CA PHE A 150 15.22 39.09 6.06
C PHE A 150 14.86 39.10 7.54
N ALA A 151 15.41 40.08 8.25
CA ALA A 151 14.96 40.48 9.58
C ALA A 151 13.67 41.32 9.49
N GLU A 152 13.06 41.58 10.63
CA GLU A 152 11.88 42.46 10.74
C GLU A 152 12.24 43.92 10.37
N LEU A 153 11.26 44.65 9.85
CA LEU A 153 11.36 46.07 9.51
C LEU A 153 10.10 46.82 9.96
N GLU A 154 10.28 47.76 10.88
CA GLU A 154 9.37 48.85 11.28
C GLU A 154 10.23 49.84 12.11
N PRO A 155 10.08 51.18 11.99
CA PRO A 155 10.01 51.92 10.72
C PRO A 155 10.92 53.18 10.69
N SER A 156 10.83 53.93 9.57
CA SER A 156 10.97 55.41 9.43
C SER A 156 12.15 56.01 8.64
N ALA A 157 11.83 57.17 8.05
CA ALA A 157 12.67 58.33 7.69
C ALA A 157 13.80 58.23 6.62
N GLY A 158 13.58 58.97 5.52
CA GLY A 158 14.62 59.87 4.96
C GLY A 158 15.30 59.45 3.65
N PRO A 159 15.42 60.35 2.65
CA PRO A 159 16.19 60.12 1.42
C PRO A 159 17.56 60.85 1.42
N GLU A 160 18.48 60.46 0.53
CA GLU A 160 19.13 61.41 -0.42
C GLU A 160 19.96 60.69 -1.53
N GLU A 161 20.51 61.50 -2.45
CA GLU A 161 20.87 61.18 -3.84
C GLU A 161 22.33 60.68 -4.09
N PRO A 162 22.69 60.28 -5.33
CA PRO A 162 23.89 59.48 -5.61
C PRO A 162 25.09 60.25 -6.17
N ASN A 163 26.25 59.58 -6.22
CA ASN A 163 27.34 59.74 -7.21
C ASN A 163 28.40 58.63 -6.96
N ASN A 164 29.41 58.38 -7.80
CA ASN A 164 29.54 58.27 -9.27
C ASN A 164 31.03 57.89 -9.56
N ASP A 165 31.35 57.42 -10.77
CA ASP A 165 32.70 57.53 -11.38
C ASP A 165 33.91 56.78 -10.71
N ASN A 166 35.01 56.42 -11.41
CA ASN A 166 35.18 56.13 -12.84
C ASN A 166 36.50 55.35 -13.13
N THR A 167 36.62 54.87 -14.38
CA THR A 167 37.85 54.79 -15.20
C THR A 167 39.07 53.90 -14.86
N ASN A 168 39.68 53.41 -15.97
CA ASN A 168 41.14 53.33 -16.25
C ASN A 168 42.01 52.28 -15.52
N THR A 169 43.04 51.66 -16.13
CA THR A 169 43.49 51.63 -17.56
C THR A 169 44.41 50.42 -17.80
N ALA A 170 44.41 49.90 -19.04
CA ALA A 170 45.58 49.69 -19.94
C ALA A 170 46.93 49.11 -19.39
N LYS A 171 47.75 48.35 -20.13
CA LYS A 171 47.78 47.96 -21.56
C LYS A 171 48.91 46.92 -21.82
N GLU A 172 48.92 46.35 -23.03
CA GLU A 172 50.12 45.93 -23.81
C GLU A 172 50.96 44.71 -23.30
N GLU A 173 51.66 43.92 -24.12
CA GLU A 173 51.97 43.96 -25.58
C GLU A 173 52.02 42.52 -26.19
N LYS A 174 51.43 42.23 -27.37
CA LYS A 174 52.06 41.94 -28.72
C LYS A 174 52.94 40.66 -28.80
N LYS A 175 53.09 39.94 -29.93
CA LYS A 175 52.66 40.04 -31.37
C LYS A 175 52.75 38.60 -31.98
N GLU A 176 52.45 38.23 -33.23
CA GLU A 176 52.16 38.80 -34.58
C GLU A 176 51.42 37.63 -35.34
N ASP A 177 50.73 37.66 -36.49
CA ASP A 177 50.23 38.59 -37.53
C ASP A 177 49.38 37.72 -38.54
N LYS A 178 48.57 38.13 -39.54
CA LYS A 178 48.06 39.38 -40.17
C LYS A 178 46.60 39.12 -40.66
N SER A 179 45.95 40.14 -41.24
CA SER A 179 45.09 40.16 -42.48
C SER A 179 44.13 39.01 -42.84
N GLU A 180 42.93 39.21 -43.39
CA GLU A 180 42.09 40.41 -43.69
C GLU A 180 40.65 39.92 -44.01
N GLY A 181 39.64 40.80 -44.11
CA GLY A 181 38.25 40.45 -44.52
C GLY A 181 37.91 40.92 -45.95
N PRO A 182 36.66 41.33 -46.28
CA PRO A 182 35.36 40.88 -45.73
C PRO A 182 34.20 40.75 -46.78
N LEU A 183 33.13 39.99 -46.45
CA LEU A 183 31.75 40.08 -47.04
C LEU A 183 31.61 39.75 -48.57
N PRO A 184 30.41 39.68 -49.21
CA PRO A 184 29.04 40.09 -48.80
C PRO A 184 27.93 38.99 -48.93
N GLU A 185 26.67 39.42 -49.02
CA GLU A 185 25.39 38.66 -48.96
C GLU A 185 24.89 38.10 -50.32
N ALA A 186 23.96 37.12 -50.32
CA ALA A 186 22.62 37.20 -50.98
C ALA A 186 21.86 35.85 -51.20
N THR A 187 20.52 35.91 -51.05
CA THR A 187 19.44 35.15 -51.75
C THR A 187 19.39 33.60 -51.87
N GLU A 188 18.45 32.99 -51.12
CA GLU A 188 17.19 32.38 -51.60
C GLU A 188 17.11 31.07 -52.46
N ALA A 189 15.99 30.35 -52.29
CA ALA A 189 15.31 29.39 -53.20
C ALA A 189 15.55 27.85 -53.13
N ALA A 190 14.50 27.15 -52.67
CA ALA A 190 13.89 25.89 -53.19
C ALA A 190 14.66 24.53 -53.26
N SER A 191 13.89 23.44 -53.11
CA SER A 191 14.34 22.02 -53.19
C SER A 191 14.31 21.46 -54.64
N PRO A 192 14.99 20.32 -54.91
CA PRO A 192 14.25 19.04 -54.91
C PRO A 192 15.03 17.79 -54.43
N LYS A 193 14.32 16.64 -54.34
CA LYS A 193 14.83 15.28 -54.07
C LYS A 193 15.76 14.78 -55.20
N PRO A 194 16.68 13.80 -54.97
CA PRO A 194 16.37 12.44 -55.44
C PRO A 194 17.03 11.22 -54.74
N VAL A 195 16.30 10.08 -54.76
CA VAL A 195 16.73 8.69 -55.08
C VAL A 195 17.91 8.01 -54.34
N VAL A 196 17.60 6.84 -53.73
CA VAL A 196 18.54 5.74 -53.41
C VAL A 196 18.57 4.72 -54.56
N ARG A 197 19.72 4.08 -54.84
CA ARG A 197 19.80 2.94 -55.78
C ARG A 197 20.81 1.87 -55.31
N LEU A 198 20.49 0.59 -55.55
CA LEU A 198 21.21 -0.60 -55.05
C LEU A 198 22.22 -1.16 -56.06
N VAL A 199 23.28 -1.84 -55.56
CA VAL A 199 23.95 -2.99 -56.19
C VAL A 199 24.47 -3.95 -55.08
N PRO A 200 24.38 -5.30 -55.20
CA PRO A 200 24.78 -6.26 -54.15
C PRO A 200 26.07 -7.08 -54.56
N PRO A 201 26.29 -8.41 -54.29
CA PRO A 201 27.59 -8.87 -53.77
C PRO A 201 28.38 -9.88 -54.65
N ALA A 202 29.62 -10.21 -54.25
CA ALA A 202 30.45 -11.30 -54.83
C ALA A 202 31.41 -11.89 -53.77
N SER A 203 32.06 -13.04 -54.07
CA SER A 203 32.70 -13.90 -53.06
C SER A 203 34.07 -14.52 -53.42
N THR A 204 34.74 -15.06 -52.39
CA THR A 204 35.74 -16.17 -52.41
C THR A 204 37.17 -15.96 -52.96
N LEU A 205 38.05 -16.93 -52.64
CA LEU A 205 39.49 -17.08 -52.97
C LEU A 205 40.44 -16.24 -52.07
N ARG A 206 41.61 -16.70 -51.59
CA ARG A 206 42.44 -17.94 -51.66
C ARG A 206 43.13 -18.09 -50.27
N ALA A 207 43.49 -19.23 -49.69
CA ALA A 207 43.98 -20.54 -50.15
C ALA A 207 45.38 -20.53 -50.80
N ILE A 208 46.46 -20.81 -50.02
CA ILE A 208 47.60 -21.69 -50.38
C ILE A 208 48.64 -21.84 -49.22
N GLU A 209 48.85 -23.11 -48.85
CA GLU A 209 50.04 -23.82 -48.34
C GLU A 209 51.28 -23.20 -47.62
N LYS A 210 51.91 -24.08 -46.81
CA LYS A 210 53.37 -24.24 -46.56
C LYS A 210 54.14 -23.10 -45.86
N GLN A 211 54.37 -23.30 -44.56
CA GLN A 211 55.72 -23.66 -44.10
C GLN A 211 55.67 -24.87 -43.15
N LYS A 212 56.80 -25.54 -42.91
CA LYS A 212 56.85 -26.93 -42.40
C LYS A 212 58.01 -27.12 -41.41
N LYS A 213 57.80 -28.05 -40.46
CA LYS A 213 58.79 -28.90 -39.74
C LYS A 213 59.62 -28.33 -38.55
N ILE A 214 59.57 -29.13 -37.47
CA ILE A 214 60.67 -29.58 -36.56
C ILE A 214 61.17 -28.53 -35.52
N ALA A 215 61.48 -28.88 -34.25
CA ALA A 215 61.52 -30.18 -33.54
C ALA A 215 60.45 -30.25 -32.40
N GLN A 216 59.94 -31.38 -31.88
CA GLN A 216 60.48 -32.71 -31.49
C GLN A 216 61.37 -32.69 -30.22
N LEU A 217 61.32 -33.63 -29.27
CA LEU A 217 60.56 -34.91 -29.08
C LEU A 217 59.93 -34.93 -27.64
N GLN A 218 59.12 -35.85 -27.10
CA GLN A 218 58.40 -37.11 -27.47
C GLN A 218 57.22 -37.26 -26.43
N SER A 219 56.31 -38.26 -26.33
CA SER A 219 55.99 -39.53 -27.01
C SER A 219 54.47 -39.83 -26.88
N LYS A 220 53.80 -40.58 -27.77
CA LYS A 220 53.41 -42.02 -27.73
C LYS A 220 52.53 -42.43 -26.49
N LYS A 221 51.43 -43.21 -26.62
CA LYS A 221 50.94 -44.04 -27.75
C LYS A 221 49.39 -44.29 -27.75
N ARG A 222 48.89 -44.71 -28.93
CA ARG A 222 47.53 -45.14 -29.42
C ARG A 222 47.02 -46.52 -28.85
N PRO A 223 45.82 -47.09 -29.23
CA PRO A 223 44.51 -46.57 -29.75
C PRO A 223 43.21 -47.32 -29.25
N LYS A 224 42.05 -47.13 -29.94
CA LYS A 224 40.69 -47.75 -29.80
C LYS A 224 40.54 -49.19 -30.38
N LYS A 225 39.52 -50.00 -29.95
CA LYS A 225 38.32 -50.40 -30.78
C LYS A 225 37.29 -51.39 -30.13
N THR A 226 36.01 -51.21 -30.52
CA THR A 226 34.77 -52.06 -30.67
C THR A 226 34.53 -53.47 -30.03
N GLU A 227 33.24 -53.69 -29.65
CA GLU A 227 32.28 -54.79 -30.06
C GLU A 227 31.71 -55.87 -29.09
N VAL A 228 30.40 -56.15 -29.27
CA VAL A 228 29.54 -57.32 -28.87
C VAL A 228 29.11 -57.50 -27.38
N ILE A 229 28.04 -58.28 -27.18
CA ILE A 229 27.03 -58.35 -26.09
C ILE A 229 26.66 -59.84 -25.86
N PRO A 230 26.58 -60.40 -24.62
CA PRO A 230 25.27 -60.56 -23.93
C PRO A 230 25.30 -60.66 -22.37
N SER A 231 24.13 -61.00 -21.80
CA SER A 231 23.78 -61.77 -20.55
C SER A 231 24.89 -62.22 -19.56
N ASP A 232 24.63 -62.32 -18.24
CA ASP A 232 23.45 -62.99 -17.66
C ASP A 232 22.97 -62.50 -16.26
N ALA A 233 21.79 -63.01 -15.85
CA ALA A 233 21.14 -62.84 -14.54
C ALA A 233 21.45 -64.08 -13.62
N PRO A 234 20.72 -64.46 -12.52
CA PRO A 234 19.51 -63.89 -11.91
C PRO A 234 19.38 -63.95 -10.34
N GLN A 235 18.17 -63.60 -9.85
CA GLN A 235 17.52 -64.03 -8.57
C GLN A 235 18.03 -63.39 -7.24
N LYS A 236 17.18 -62.81 -6.35
CA LYS A 236 15.94 -63.23 -5.62
C LYS A 236 16.24 -64.11 -4.38
N ALA A 237 15.53 -64.06 -3.24
CA ALA A 237 14.52 -63.13 -2.65
C ALA A 237 14.23 -63.57 -1.17
N VAL A 238 13.13 -63.10 -0.54
CA VAL A 238 12.56 -63.54 0.78
C VAL A 238 13.36 -62.97 2.00
N ALA A 239 12.84 -62.08 2.86
CA ALA A 239 11.80 -62.18 3.93
C ALA A 239 12.24 -63.06 5.13
N GLU A 240 11.87 -62.82 6.41
CA GLU A 240 10.66 -62.20 6.97
C GLU A 240 10.82 -61.75 8.47
N LYS A 241 9.82 -61.00 8.99
CA LYS A 241 9.35 -60.89 10.41
C LYS A 241 10.13 -60.16 11.54
N LYS A 242 9.29 -59.52 12.39
CA LYS A 242 9.51 -58.65 13.56
C LYS A 242 10.04 -59.37 14.83
N ASN A 243 10.66 -58.61 15.75
CA ASN A 243 10.11 -58.38 17.12
C ASN A 243 10.80 -57.25 17.92
N THR A 244 10.04 -56.65 18.85
CA THR A 244 10.38 -55.64 19.89
C THR A 244 10.72 -56.32 21.25
N PRO A 245 11.03 -55.66 22.42
CA PRO A 245 10.81 -54.24 22.83
C PRO A 245 11.89 -53.55 23.75
N ALA A 246 11.51 -52.36 24.29
CA ALA A 246 11.83 -51.81 25.64
C ALA A 246 12.89 -50.66 25.85
N ARG A 247 12.73 -50.00 27.02
CA ARG A 247 13.24 -48.72 27.62
C ARG A 247 13.01 -48.88 29.17
N PRO A 248 13.26 -47.96 30.16
CA PRO A 248 14.12 -46.74 30.33
C PRO A 248 15.55 -47.05 30.90
N PRO A 249 16.29 -46.25 31.75
CA PRO A 249 16.01 -45.01 32.52
C PRO A 249 17.05 -43.86 32.42
N LYS A 250 17.70 -43.47 33.54
CA LYS A 250 18.68 -42.38 33.77
C LYS A 250 19.73 -42.89 34.79
N ASP A 251 20.95 -42.33 34.83
CA ASP A 251 21.39 -41.36 35.88
C ASP A 251 22.87 -40.92 35.77
N GLN A 252 23.18 -39.83 36.49
CA GLN A 252 24.45 -39.36 37.10
C GLN A 252 25.81 -39.99 36.65
N ALA A 253 26.76 -39.26 36.07
CA ALA A 253 27.62 -38.18 36.63
C ALA A 253 28.93 -38.68 37.31
N VAL A 254 30.09 -38.16 36.85
CA VAL A 254 31.43 -38.35 37.45
C VAL A 254 32.22 -37.04 37.38
N THR A 255 32.97 -36.71 38.42
CA THR A 255 33.64 -35.41 38.62
C THR A 255 35.16 -35.42 38.40
N SER A 256 35.69 -34.20 38.19
CA SER A 256 37.01 -33.65 38.62
C SER A 256 38.09 -33.53 37.51
N LYS A 257 39.03 -32.56 37.52
CA LYS A 257 39.58 -31.67 38.58
C LYS A 257 39.86 -30.22 38.11
N GLU A 258 40.41 -29.42 39.04
CA GLU A 258 41.08 -28.09 38.94
C GLU A 258 42.24 -28.06 37.89
N THR A 259 42.88 -26.94 37.48
CA THR A 259 43.39 -25.79 38.28
C THR A 259 43.65 -24.50 37.45
N LYS A 260 44.09 -23.42 38.13
CA LYS A 260 44.14 -21.99 37.77
C LYS A 260 45.16 -21.52 36.69
N ALA A 261 44.72 -20.49 35.94
CA ALA A 261 45.39 -19.20 35.57
C ALA A 261 46.69 -19.14 34.72
N ILE A 262 46.76 -18.12 33.83
CA ILE A 262 47.72 -16.98 33.84
C ILE A 262 47.40 -15.94 32.72
N THR A 263 47.76 -14.68 32.94
CA THR A 263 47.57 -13.49 32.04
C THR A 263 48.61 -13.41 30.92
N PRO A 264 48.43 -12.52 29.91
CA PRO A 264 49.52 -11.56 29.65
C PRO A 264 49.12 -10.11 29.26
N GLN A 265 50.02 -9.16 29.55
CA GLN A 265 50.15 -7.85 28.90
C GLN A 265 51.33 -7.96 27.89
N ALA A 266 51.31 -7.51 26.63
CA ALA A 266 51.11 -6.18 26.02
C ALA A 266 52.45 -5.63 25.43
N LEU A 267 52.42 -5.02 24.23
CA LEU A 267 53.39 -4.00 23.78
C LEU A 267 52.82 -3.17 22.61
N LYS A 268 53.54 -2.12 22.18
CA LYS A 268 53.12 -1.05 21.21
C LYS A 268 53.87 -1.24 19.85
N SER A 269 53.69 -0.50 18.74
CA SER A 269 53.31 0.92 18.52
C SER A 269 53.14 1.28 17.01
N SER A 270 52.67 2.49 16.68
CA SER A 270 52.70 3.18 15.35
C SER A 270 51.67 2.68 14.29
N THR A 271 51.07 3.48 13.39
CA THR A 271 51.18 4.92 13.02
C THR A 271 49.80 5.48 12.60
N ALA A 272 49.61 6.81 12.45
CA ALA A 272 48.29 7.46 12.30
C ALA A 272 47.86 7.86 10.86
N PRO A 273 46.54 7.85 10.57
CA PRO A 273 45.87 8.65 9.51
C PRO A 273 45.19 9.94 10.06
N PRO A 274 44.64 10.83 9.21
CA PRO A 274 44.29 12.22 9.57
C PRO A 274 42.90 12.46 10.18
N ALA A 275 42.69 13.68 10.70
CA ALA A 275 41.47 14.14 11.37
C ALA A 275 40.25 14.31 10.42
N PRO A 276 39.01 14.12 10.93
CA PRO A 276 37.79 14.34 10.16
C PRO A 276 37.48 15.84 9.96
N THR A 277 36.95 16.18 8.79
CA THR A 277 36.53 17.54 8.43
C THR A 277 35.30 17.99 9.22
N THR A 278 35.28 19.23 9.69
CA THR A 278 34.10 19.87 10.29
C THR A 278 32.99 20.05 9.24
N VAL A 279 31.85 19.38 9.46
CA VAL A 279 30.63 19.57 8.67
C VAL A 279 29.70 20.52 9.42
N ALA A 280 29.22 21.57 8.76
CA ALA A 280 28.30 22.55 9.35
C ALA A 280 26.88 21.96 9.52
N PRO A 281 26.13 22.37 10.56
CA PRO A 281 24.78 21.86 10.80
C PRO A 281 23.78 22.35 9.74
N PRO A 282 22.84 21.50 9.29
CA PRO A 282 21.77 21.90 8.38
C PRO A 282 20.68 22.72 9.09
N LYS A 283 20.04 23.66 8.37
CA LYS A 283 18.88 24.39 8.89
C LYS A 283 17.63 23.48 8.96
N PRO A 284 16.76 23.62 9.98
CA PRO A 284 15.61 22.74 10.19
C PRO A 284 14.46 22.98 9.19
N ILE A 285 13.68 21.93 8.95
CA ILE A 285 12.44 21.91 8.17
C ILE A 285 11.26 21.72 9.14
N PRO A 286 10.13 22.44 9.01
CA PRO A 286 8.99 22.32 9.92
C PRO A 286 8.22 21.01 9.75
N GLU A 287 7.54 20.61 10.82
CA GLU A 287 7.26 19.21 11.17
C GLU A 287 5.80 19.02 11.65
N LYS A 288 5.21 17.83 11.49
CA LYS A 288 3.83 17.54 11.94
C LYS A 288 3.65 16.10 12.41
N ASN A 289 3.11 15.94 13.63
CA ASN A 289 2.73 14.66 14.22
C ASN A 289 1.48 14.03 13.54
N PRO A 290 1.33 12.68 13.61
CA PRO A 290 0.13 11.94 13.21
C PRO A 290 -0.87 11.77 14.37
N VAL A 291 -2.05 11.19 14.05
CA VAL A 291 -3.07 10.72 15.01
C VAL A 291 -3.14 9.20 14.96
N VAL A 292 -3.47 8.57 16.10
CA VAL A 292 -3.68 7.12 16.25
C VAL A 292 -5.13 6.88 16.66
N GLU A 293 -5.76 5.84 16.10
CA GLU A 293 -7.13 5.43 16.39
C GLU A 293 -7.15 3.96 16.83
N GLN A 294 -8.03 3.59 17.76
CA GLN A 294 -8.01 2.30 18.45
C GLN A 294 -9.09 1.34 17.92
N LEU A 295 -8.81 0.04 18.00
CA LEU A 295 -9.72 -1.05 17.64
C LEU A 295 -10.09 -1.86 18.90
N ASP A 296 -11.37 -1.88 19.24
CA ASP A 296 -11.92 -2.78 20.26
C ASP A 296 -12.23 -4.18 19.70
N GLN A 297 -12.29 -5.16 20.60
CA GLN A 297 -12.51 -6.58 20.31
C GLN A 297 -13.86 -7.04 20.85
N ASP A 298 -14.45 -8.08 20.26
CA ASP A 298 -15.23 -9.04 21.04
C ASP A 298 -15.19 -10.48 20.48
N LYS A 299 -15.67 -11.46 21.26
CA LYS A 299 -15.57 -12.91 21.00
C LYS A 299 -16.87 -13.64 21.35
N ASN A 300 -17.26 -14.67 20.57
CA ASN A 300 -17.21 -16.07 21.05
C ASN A 300 -17.78 -17.16 20.10
N THR A 301 -17.06 -18.29 20.09
CA THR A 301 -17.47 -19.73 20.01
C THR A 301 -18.72 -20.23 19.27
N ALA A 302 -18.53 -21.29 18.45
CA ALA A 302 -19.56 -22.22 17.96
C ALA A 302 -19.92 -23.34 18.98
N PRO A 303 -20.83 -24.28 18.66
CA PRO A 303 -20.38 -25.57 18.09
C PRO A 303 -21.28 -26.17 16.96
N ALA A 304 -20.93 -27.37 16.48
CA ALA A 304 -21.41 -28.02 15.24
C ALA A 304 -22.44 -29.16 15.44
N GLU A 305 -22.99 -29.69 14.34
CA GLU A 305 -23.05 -31.15 14.06
C GLU A 305 -23.32 -31.46 12.56
N GLU A 306 -23.30 -32.74 12.13
CA GLU A 306 -23.06 -33.18 10.74
C GLU A 306 -24.11 -34.17 10.14
N THR A 307 -23.91 -34.49 8.84
CA THR A 307 -24.13 -35.79 8.14
C THR A 307 -25.39 -36.15 7.32
N ASN A 308 -25.07 -36.79 6.17
CA ASN A 308 -25.79 -37.81 5.37
C ASN A 308 -26.93 -37.47 4.39
N GLU A 309 -26.51 -37.01 3.22
CA GLU A 309 -26.47 -37.82 1.97
C GLU A 309 -27.54 -38.92 1.67
N ARG A 310 -28.12 -38.78 0.47
CA ARG A 310 -28.24 -39.81 -0.59
C ARG A 310 -28.78 -41.22 -0.24
N ALA A 311 -30.08 -41.41 -0.45
CA ALA A 311 -30.57 -42.61 -1.16
C ALA A 311 -31.96 -42.40 -1.80
N ILE A 312 -32.06 -42.77 -3.09
CA ILE A 312 -33.21 -43.36 -3.84
C ILE A 312 -33.16 -42.85 -5.29
N LEU A 313 -32.77 -43.75 -6.19
CA LEU A 313 -32.85 -43.61 -7.64
C LEU A 313 -33.55 -44.86 -8.18
N GLN A 314 -34.38 -44.68 -9.22
CA GLN A 314 -35.14 -45.74 -9.94
C GLN A 314 -36.29 -46.36 -9.11
N LYS A 315 -37.49 -46.66 -9.65
CA LYS A 315 -38.06 -46.61 -11.03
C LYS A 315 -39.43 -45.89 -10.99
N GLY A 316 -39.81 -45.22 -12.08
CA GLY A 316 -41.06 -44.42 -12.16
C GLY A 316 -42.23 -45.10 -12.88
N ILE A 317 -43.44 -44.55 -12.70
CA ILE A 317 -44.69 -44.91 -13.40
C ILE A 317 -45.52 -43.63 -13.68
N SER A 318 -46.06 -43.53 -14.91
CA SER A 318 -47.16 -42.67 -15.41
C SER A 318 -47.20 -41.15 -15.14
N GLN A 319 -47.39 -40.38 -16.23
CA GLN A 319 -47.39 -38.91 -16.24
C GLN A 319 -48.59 -38.26 -15.53
N ASP A 320 -49.78 -38.87 -15.50
CA ASP A 320 -50.95 -38.25 -14.87
C ASP A 320 -50.77 -38.02 -13.36
N THR A 321 -49.97 -38.87 -12.70
CA THR A 321 -49.59 -38.71 -11.28
C THR A 321 -48.73 -37.48 -11.00
N MET A 322 -48.01 -36.94 -12.00
CA MET A 322 -47.17 -35.75 -11.83
C MET A 322 -47.98 -34.47 -11.67
N ARG A 323 -49.22 -34.41 -12.17
CA ARG A 323 -50.06 -33.20 -12.07
C ARG A 323 -50.68 -32.94 -10.70
N ILE A 324 -50.64 -33.91 -9.79
CA ILE A 324 -51.13 -33.77 -8.42
C ILE A 324 -49.95 -33.62 -7.45
N ASN A 325 -48.97 -34.53 -7.51
CA ASN A 325 -47.87 -34.58 -6.54
C ASN A 325 -46.85 -33.42 -6.66
N ALA A 326 -46.86 -32.65 -7.76
CA ALA A 326 -46.01 -31.47 -7.92
C ALA A 326 -46.43 -30.27 -7.03
N TRP A 327 -47.70 -30.20 -6.61
CA TRP A 327 -48.21 -29.07 -5.83
C TRP A 327 -47.93 -29.19 -4.33
N ASP A 328 -47.96 -30.41 -3.78
CA ASP A 328 -47.68 -30.65 -2.35
C ASP A 328 -46.21 -30.39 -1.97
N GLN A 329 -45.27 -30.51 -2.92
CA GLN A 329 -43.83 -30.26 -2.69
C GLN A 329 -43.40 -28.81 -2.90
N LEU A 330 -44.18 -28.00 -3.63
CA LEU A 330 -43.98 -26.54 -3.72
C LEU A 330 -44.75 -25.76 -2.64
N ALA A 331 -45.57 -26.44 -1.84
CA ALA A 331 -46.33 -25.86 -0.73
C ALA A 331 -45.80 -26.26 0.67
N LYS A 332 -44.69 -27.01 0.75
CA LYS A 332 -44.08 -27.49 2.00
C LYS A 332 -42.56 -27.41 1.94
N GLY A 333 -42.05 -26.20 2.12
CA GLY A 333 -40.61 -25.95 2.06
C GLY A 333 -40.24 -24.47 2.13
N ASP A 334 -40.79 -23.74 3.11
CA ASP A 334 -40.24 -22.47 3.65
C ASP A 334 -41.05 -22.05 4.91
N ASP A 335 -40.89 -22.81 6.00
CA ASP A 335 -41.31 -22.36 7.34
C ASP A 335 -40.17 -21.55 7.99
N GLU A 336 -40.39 -20.24 8.10
CA GLU A 336 -39.74 -19.26 8.99
C GLU A 336 -38.21 -19.36 9.24
N LYS A 337 -37.45 -18.60 8.45
CA LYS A 337 -36.37 -17.75 8.99
C LYS A 337 -36.46 -16.33 8.42
N GLU A 338 -36.91 -15.40 9.25
CA GLU A 338 -36.94 -13.98 8.89
C GLU A 338 -35.53 -13.41 8.74
N ASP A 339 -35.25 -12.75 7.61
CA ASP A 339 -34.06 -11.90 7.46
C ASP A 339 -34.36 -10.54 8.12
N PRO A 340 -33.60 -10.12 9.15
CA PRO A 340 -33.89 -8.93 9.96
C PRO A 340 -33.66 -7.60 9.25
N THR A 341 -33.46 -7.60 7.92
CA THR A 341 -33.41 -6.39 7.08
C THR A 341 -34.57 -6.26 6.09
N SER A 342 -35.57 -7.17 6.15
CA SER A 342 -36.80 -7.03 5.37
C SER A 342 -37.67 -5.86 5.88
N ILE A 343 -37.95 -4.89 5.00
CA ILE A 343 -38.92 -3.82 5.31
C ILE A 343 -40.31 -4.46 5.31
N SER A 344 -40.99 -4.46 6.46
CA SER A 344 -42.38 -4.96 6.55
C SER A 344 -43.29 -4.18 5.61
N ILE A 345 -43.78 -4.83 4.54
CA ILE A 345 -44.63 -4.16 3.54
C ILE A 345 -46.09 -4.04 4.00
N ASP A 346 -46.47 -4.78 5.05
CA ASP A 346 -47.82 -4.81 5.59
C ASP A 346 -48.23 -3.51 6.33
N GLN A 347 -47.33 -2.52 6.38
CA GLN A 347 -47.61 -1.13 6.76
C GLN A 347 -48.15 -0.26 5.60
N TYR A 348 -48.05 -0.72 4.35
CA TYR A 348 -48.52 0.00 3.16
C TYR A 348 -50.00 -0.33 2.85
N PRO A 349 -50.77 0.61 2.26
CA PRO A 349 -52.14 0.33 1.85
C PRO A 349 -52.17 -0.79 0.80
N TYR A 350 -53.13 -1.70 0.92
CA TYR A 350 -53.27 -2.83 0.01
C TYR A 350 -54.72 -3.17 -0.31
N VAL A 351 -55.01 -3.41 -1.59
CA VAL A 351 -56.31 -3.90 -2.05
C VAL A 351 -56.23 -5.42 -2.25
N THR A 352 -57.28 -6.15 -1.87
CA THR A 352 -57.39 -7.60 -2.07
C THR A 352 -58.48 -7.90 -3.09
N ILE A 353 -58.14 -8.60 -4.18
CA ILE A 353 -59.08 -9.05 -5.20
C ILE A 353 -59.25 -10.57 -5.06
N HIS A 354 -60.43 -10.96 -4.61
CA HIS A 354 -60.82 -12.36 -4.39
C HIS A 354 -61.27 -13.04 -5.68
N TRP A 355 -60.90 -14.31 -5.89
CA TRP A 355 -61.27 -15.10 -7.07
C TRP A 355 -61.76 -16.51 -6.73
N ASP A 356 -62.79 -16.96 -7.45
CA ASP A 356 -63.39 -18.30 -7.29
C ASP A 356 -62.57 -19.42 -7.97
N GLN A 357 -61.52 -19.04 -8.71
CA GLN A 357 -60.57 -19.91 -9.40
C GLN A 357 -59.16 -19.30 -9.34
N LEU A 358 -58.12 -20.05 -9.68
CA LEU A 358 -56.78 -19.48 -9.90
C LEU A 358 -56.80 -18.57 -11.14
N VAL A 359 -56.25 -17.37 -11.02
CA VAL A 359 -56.21 -16.36 -12.10
C VAL A 359 -54.81 -15.75 -12.17
N SER A 360 -54.31 -15.52 -13.37
CA SER A 360 -53.00 -14.94 -13.63
C SER A 360 -53.06 -13.41 -13.67
N LEU A 361 -52.02 -12.74 -13.19
CA LEU A 361 -51.93 -11.27 -13.12
C LEU A 361 -50.73 -10.72 -13.89
N ALA A 362 -50.89 -9.56 -14.53
CA ALA A 362 -49.83 -8.62 -14.91
C ALA A 362 -50.06 -7.24 -14.27
N VAL A 363 -48.98 -6.60 -13.80
CA VAL A 363 -48.98 -5.21 -13.30
C VAL A 363 -47.76 -4.46 -13.84
N PHE A 364 -48.01 -3.35 -14.51
CA PHE A 364 -46.99 -2.52 -15.16
C PHE A 364 -47.39 -1.04 -15.17
N GLU A 365 -46.40 -0.15 -15.31
CA GLU A 365 -46.59 1.30 -15.38
C GLU A 365 -46.38 1.78 -16.82
N ARG A 366 -47.25 2.69 -17.29
CA ARG A 366 -47.15 3.30 -18.61
C ARG A 366 -47.67 4.73 -18.59
N ALA A 367 -46.80 5.71 -18.84
CA ALA A 367 -47.11 7.14 -18.72
C ALA A 367 -47.70 7.43 -17.30
N PRO A 368 -48.71 8.29 -17.05
CA PRO A 368 -49.25 8.50 -15.69
C PRO A 368 -50.29 7.43 -15.29
N TYR A 369 -50.13 6.18 -15.75
CA TYR A 369 -51.08 5.11 -15.51
C TYR A 369 -50.43 3.82 -14.99
N THR A 370 -50.97 3.29 -13.89
CA THR A 370 -50.76 1.91 -13.45
C THR A 370 -51.80 1.02 -14.12
N TRP A 371 -51.34 -0.08 -14.71
CA TRP A 371 -52.19 -1.08 -15.35
C TRP A 371 -52.19 -2.37 -14.52
N ILE A 372 -53.36 -2.88 -14.19
CA ILE A 372 -53.57 -4.13 -13.43
C ILE A 372 -54.48 -5.02 -14.28
N VAL A 373 -53.96 -6.14 -14.78
CA VAL A 373 -54.61 -6.94 -15.82
C VAL A 373 -54.63 -8.43 -15.46
N PHE A 374 -55.84 -8.98 -15.35
CA PHE A 374 -56.07 -10.41 -15.05
C PHE A 374 -56.60 -11.17 -16.27
N ASP A 375 -56.20 -12.45 -16.40
CA ASP A 375 -56.63 -13.33 -17.50
C ASP A 375 -58.05 -13.94 -17.36
N ALA A 376 -58.85 -13.43 -16.42
CA ALA A 376 -60.27 -13.74 -16.25
C ALA A 376 -61.12 -12.47 -16.04
N TYR A 377 -62.40 -12.52 -16.42
CA TYR A 377 -63.35 -11.42 -16.25
C TYR A 377 -64.07 -11.47 -14.90
N LYS A 378 -64.05 -10.33 -14.19
CA LYS A 378 -64.86 -10.04 -13.01
C LYS A 378 -65.14 -8.54 -13.00
N HIS A 379 -66.36 -8.13 -12.61
CA HIS A 379 -66.62 -6.73 -12.30
C HIS A 379 -66.04 -6.44 -10.91
N VAL A 380 -65.03 -5.57 -10.82
CA VAL A 380 -64.39 -5.20 -9.56
C VAL A 380 -65.04 -3.94 -9.01
N ASP A 381 -65.29 -3.89 -7.70
CA ASP A 381 -65.71 -2.65 -7.05
C ASP A 381 -64.47 -1.76 -6.87
N LEU A 382 -64.48 -0.57 -7.48
CA LEU A 382 -63.36 0.36 -7.46
C LEU A 382 -63.37 1.27 -6.22
N SER A 383 -64.39 1.15 -5.35
CA SER A 383 -64.55 1.93 -4.12
C SER A 383 -63.37 1.75 -3.16
N ASP A 384 -62.86 0.52 -3.01
CA ASP A 384 -61.76 0.21 -2.09
C ASP A 384 -60.45 0.92 -2.48
N PHE A 385 -60.17 1.03 -3.78
CA PHE A 385 -59.01 1.77 -4.28
C PHE A 385 -59.09 3.26 -3.94
N ASN A 386 -60.26 3.88 -4.20
CA ASN A 386 -60.48 5.31 -3.94
C ASN A 386 -60.43 5.68 -2.45
N HIS A 387 -60.70 4.74 -1.55
CA HIS A 387 -60.66 4.99 -0.10
C HIS A 387 -59.30 4.76 0.55
N GLN A 388 -58.39 4.01 -0.08
CA GLN A 388 -57.14 3.58 0.53
C GLN A 388 -55.87 4.22 -0.06
N LEU A 389 -55.96 4.82 -1.27
CA LEU A 389 -54.79 5.20 -2.05
C LEU A 389 -54.73 6.72 -2.29
N PRO A 390 -53.71 7.44 -1.78
CA PRO A 390 -53.52 8.85 -2.08
C PRO A 390 -53.02 9.06 -3.53
N HIS A 391 -53.25 10.26 -4.08
CA HIS A 391 -52.78 10.70 -5.40
C HIS A 391 -53.37 9.97 -6.63
N ILE A 392 -54.45 9.20 -6.48
CA ILE A 392 -55.29 8.78 -7.62
C ILE A 392 -56.08 9.97 -8.17
N LYS A 393 -56.09 10.11 -9.50
CA LYS A 393 -56.86 11.09 -10.27
C LYS A 393 -58.18 10.52 -10.81
N ASP A 394 -58.11 9.29 -11.31
CA ASP A 394 -59.18 8.58 -12.00
C ASP A 394 -58.88 7.07 -11.91
N ILE A 395 -59.92 6.24 -11.79
CA ILE A 395 -59.77 4.79 -11.82
C ILE A 395 -60.94 4.17 -12.57
N LYS A 396 -60.62 3.36 -13.59
CA LYS A 396 -61.60 2.75 -14.48
C LYS A 396 -61.24 1.30 -14.77
N GLN A 397 -62.24 0.43 -14.69
CA GLN A 397 -62.18 -0.88 -15.33
C GLN A 397 -62.56 -0.68 -16.81
N ILE A 398 -61.69 -1.12 -17.73
CA ILE A 398 -61.97 -1.13 -19.16
C ILE A 398 -62.95 -2.26 -19.47
N VAL A 399 -63.94 -1.97 -20.32
CA VAL A 399 -65.02 -2.90 -20.66
C VAL A 399 -64.52 -3.94 -21.67
N ASP A 400 -64.04 -5.07 -21.16
CA ASP A 400 -63.80 -6.30 -21.91
C ASP A 400 -64.80 -7.40 -21.48
N LYS A 401 -64.82 -8.55 -22.18
CA LYS A 401 -65.73 -9.70 -21.90
C LYS A 401 -65.03 -10.93 -21.31
N HIS A 402 -63.70 -10.97 -21.34
CA HIS A 402 -62.87 -12.12 -21.00
C HIS A 402 -61.83 -11.79 -19.93
N TYR A 403 -61.41 -10.53 -19.84
CA TYR A 403 -60.31 -10.06 -19.00
C TYR A 403 -60.73 -8.93 -18.05
N THR A 404 -60.05 -8.81 -16.91
CA THR A 404 -60.27 -7.72 -15.94
C THR A 404 -59.10 -6.75 -16.05
N ILE A 405 -59.34 -5.63 -16.73
CA ILE A 405 -58.33 -4.60 -17.01
C ILE A 405 -58.69 -3.36 -16.18
N ILE A 406 -57.95 -3.11 -15.11
CA ILE A 406 -58.09 -1.90 -14.28
C ILE A 406 -56.95 -0.93 -14.63
N ARG A 407 -57.31 0.32 -14.90
CA ARG A 407 -56.39 1.41 -15.23
C ARG A 407 -56.54 2.52 -14.19
N ILE A 408 -55.46 2.82 -13.47
CA ILE A 408 -55.40 3.84 -12.42
C ILE A 408 -54.58 5.01 -12.96
N GLN A 409 -55.14 6.22 -13.00
CA GLN A 409 -54.40 7.44 -13.29
C GLN A 409 -53.90 8.05 -11.98
N HIS A 410 -52.62 8.45 -11.93
CA HIS A 410 -51.99 8.93 -10.71
C HIS A 410 -51.14 10.21 -10.91
N ASP A 411 -51.04 11.04 -9.87
CA ASP A 411 -50.31 12.33 -9.89
C ASP A 411 -48.83 12.25 -9.47
N ALA A 412 -48.45 11.14 -8.84
CA ALA A 412 -47.07 10.79 -8.50
C ALA A 412 -46.85 9.30 -8.83
N PRO A 413 -45.61 8.80 -9.00
CA PRO A 413 -45.36 7.38 -9.31
C PRO A 413 -46.03 6.45 -8.29
N LEU A 414 -46.87 5.52 -8.78
CA LEU A 414 -47.68 4.62 -7.96
C LEU A 414 -47.22 3.18 -8.19
N HIS A 415 -46.22 2.78 -7.42
CA HIS A 415 -45.59 1.47 -7.55
C HIS A 415 -46.40 0.40 -6.81
N VAL A 416 -46.49 -0.79 -7.39
CA VAL A 416 -47.31 -1.90 -6.86
C VAL A 416 -46.43 -3.12 -6.59
N GLU A 417 -46.57 -3.72 -5.41
CA GLU A 417 -46.02 -5.03 -5.08
C GLU A 417 -47.15 -6.04 -4.96
N THR A 418 -47.00 -7.22 -5.56
CA THR A 418 -48.06 -8.23 -5.62
C THR A 418 -47.75 -9.39 -4.67
N ARG A 419 -48.76 -9.85 -3.93
CA ARG A 419 -48.71 -11.15 -3.21
C ARG A 419 -49.94 -11.97 -3.57
N HIS A 420 -49.81 -13.30 -3.56
CA HIS A 420 -50.88 -14.22 -3.89
C HIS A 420 -51.09 -15.24 -2.76
N LYS A 421 -52.34 -15.52 -2.39
CA LYS A 421 -52.67 -16.49 -1.32
C LYS A 421 -53.96 -17.24 -1.65
N GLY A 422 -53.86 -18.54 -1.89
CA GLY A 422 -54.99 -19.35 -2.34
C GLY A 422 -55.35 -19.00 -3.79
N ASN A 423 -56.45 -18.27 -3.97
CA ASN A 423 -56.82 -17.61 -5.23
C ASN A 423 -56.79 -16.07 -5.12
N ASP A 424 -56.52 -15.53 -3.93
CA ASP A 424 -56.63 -14.10 -3.66
C ASP A 424 -55.35 -13.36 -4.06
N TRP A 425 -55.50 -12.29 -4.84
CA TRP A 425 -54.41 -11.38 -5.16
C TRP A 425 -54.44 -10.15 -4.26
N LYS A 426 -53.34 -9.90 -3.56
CA LYS A 426 -53.10 -8.67 -2.80
C LYS A 426 -52.17 -7.75 -3.58
N LEU A 427 -52.57 -6.49 -3.70
CA LEU A 427 -51.82 -5.44 -4.37
C LEU A 427 -51.46 -4.39 -3.31
N TYR A 428 -50.20 -4.35 -2.90
CA TYR A 428 -49.65 -3.35 -1.98
C TYR A 428 -49.15 -2.16 -2.78
N PHE A 429 -49.36 -0.93 -2.31
CA PHE A 429 -49.01 0.29 -3.03
C PHE A 429 -47.93 1.07 -2.30
N LEU A 430 -46.77 1.25 -2.93
CA LEU A 430 -45.54 1.73 -2.31
C LEU A 430 -45.12 3.12 -2.83
N PRO A 431 -44.51 3.96 -1.98
CA PRO A 431 -44.03 5.30 -2.36
C PRO A 431 -42.71 5.30 -3.14
N GLN A 432 -42.08 4.13 -3.36
CA GLN A 432 -40.83 3.97 -4.09
C GLN A 432 -40.82 2.65 -4.89
N ALA A 433 -40.17 2.66 -6.05
CA ALA A 433 -40.07 1.49 -6.92
C ALA A 433 -39.22 0.39 -6.27
N LYS A 434 -39.80 -0.81 -6.14
CA LYS A 434 -39.12 -2.03 -5.75
C LYS A 434 -38.99 -2.92 -6.98
N ALA A 435 -37.83 -3.57 -7.17
CA ALA A 435 -37.69 -4.58 -8.21
C ALA A 435 -38.55 -5.81 -7.88
N PRO A 436 -39.12 -6.52 -8.89
CA PRO A 436 -39.86 -7.76 -8.65
C PRO A 436 -38.95 -8.81 -8.00
N GLY A 437 -39.44 -9.52 -7.00
CA GLY A 437 -38.69 -10.53 -6.23
C GLY A 437 -38.04 -11.61 -7.09
N ARG A 438 -38.62 -11.91 -8.26
CA ARG A 438 -37.99 -12.68 -9.33
C ARG A 438 -37.98 -11.90 -10.64
N ILE A 439 -36.80 -11.41 -11.02
CA ILE A 439 -36.56 -10.75 -12.31
C ILE A 439 -36.52 -11.77 -13.44
N LEU A 440 -37.34 -11.57 -14.48
CA LEU A 440 -37.29 -12.34 -15.72
C LEU A 440 -36.17 -11.82 -16.63
N THR A 441 -35.40 -12.74 -17.22
CA THR A 441 -34.29 -12.42 -18.14
C THR A 441 -34.69 -12.66 -19.59
N VAL A 442 -34.50 -11.66 -20.45
CA VAL A 442 -34.79 -11.75 -21.88
C VAL A 442 -33.56 -12.31 -22.60
N LYS A 443 -33.75 -13.37 -23.38
CA LYS A 443 -32.71 -14.08 -24.15
C LYS A 443 -32.99 -13.94 -25.65
N PRO A 444 -31.99 -14.03 -26.55
CA PRO A 444 -32.23 -14.03 -27.98
C PRO A 444 -32.86 -15.36 -28.44
N LEU A 445 -33.87 -15.29 -29.31
CA LEU A 445 -34.60 -16.45 -29.87
C LEU A 445 -33.79 -17.13 -30.99
N ASN A 446 -32.57 -17.59 -30.68
CA ASN A 446 -31.62 -18.13 -31.67
C ASN A 446 -31.59 -19.67 -31.72
N GLN A 447 -32.41 -20.35 -30.91
CA GLN A 447 -32.36 -21.82 -30.73
C GLN A 447 -33.46 -22.58 -31.47
N VAL A 448 -34.50 -21.88 -31.94
CA VAL A 448 -35.57 -22.45 -32.78
C VAL A 448 -35.29 -22.09 -34.24
N LYS A 449 -35.33 -23.07 -35.14
CA LYS A 449 -35.00 -22.83 -36.56
C LYS A 449 -36.00 -21.87 -37.22
N HIS A 450 -35.47 -20.95 -38.02
CA HIS A 450 -36.20 -20.01 -38.89
C HIS A 450 -37.04 -18.92 -38.20
N ARG A 451 -36.82 -18.65 -36.91
CA ARG A 451 -37.47 -17.57 -36.16
C ARG A 451 -36.41 -16.64 -35.56
N ALA A 452 -36.69 -15.34 -35.49
CA ALA A 452 -35.79 -14.30 -34.99
C ALA A 452 -36.51 -13.41 -33.97
N GLY A 453 -35.87 -13.06 -32.85
CA GLY A 453 -36.49 -12.21 -31.82
C GLY A 453 -35.99 -12.49 -30.40
N SER A 454 -36.89 -12.53 -29.42
CA SER A 454 -36.60 -12.77 -28.00
C SER A 454 -37.36 -13.95 -27.41
N TYR A 455 -36.78 -14.51 -26.35
CA TYR A 455 -37.30 -15.63 -25.57
C TYR A 455 -37.19 -15.32 -24.08
N ILE A 456 -38.26 -15.55 -23.32
CA ILE A 456 -38.34 -15.27 -21.89
C ILE A 456 -38.67 -16.59 -21.18
N PRO A 457 -37.75 -17.19 -20.41
CA PRO A 457 -37.92 -18.52 -19.81
C PRO A 457 -38.82 -18.45 -18.57
N VAL A 458 -40.12 -18.46 -18.80
CA VAL A 458 -41.18 -18.47 -17.78
C VAL A 458 -42.26 -19.50 -18.14
N ALA A 459 -42.31 -20.60 -17.39
CA ALA A 459 -43.32 -21.64 -17.56
C ALA A 459 -44.67 -21.26 -16.94
N ASN A 460 -45.74 -21.92 -17.36
CA ASN A 460 -47.11 -21.77 -16.84
C ASN A 460 -47.62 -20.32 -16.86
N THR A 461 -47.56 -19.69 -18.03
CA THR A 461 -48.12 -18.36 -18.29
C THR A 461 -49.65 -18.36 -18.33
N GLY A 462 -50.27 -17.23 -17.96
CA GLY A 462 -51.69 -16.96 -18.23
C GLY A 462 -51.95 -16.65 -19.71
N GLN A 463 -53.21 -16.42 -20.09
CA GLN A 463 -53.55 -16.14 -21.49
C GLN A 463 -52.88 -14.87 -22.02
N ILE A 464 -52.38 -14.89 -23.27
CA ILE A 464 -51.90 -13.67 -23.94
C ILE A 464 -53.08 -12.74 -24.20
N ILE A 465 -53.05 -11.55 -23.63
CA ILE A 465 -54.04 -10.50 -23.86
C ILE A 465 -53.45 -9.52 -24.88
N ARG A 466 -54.17 -9.21 -25.95
CA ARG A 466 -53.81 -8.16 -26.92
C ARG A 466 -54.85 -7.06 -26.86
N MET A 467 -54.41 -5.81 -26.65
CA MET A 467 -55.30 -4.66 -26.57
C MET A 467 -54.64 -3.39 -27.14
N VAL A 468 -55.48 -2.41 -27.49
CA VAL A 468 -55.04 -1.07 -27.89
C VAL A 468 -55.09 -0.14 -26.68
N ASP A 469 -54.06 0.69 -26.50
CA ASP A 469 -54.07 1.74 -25.47
C ASP A 469 -55.12 2.82 -25.80
N PRO A 470 -56.10 3.12 -24.93
CA PRO A 470 -57.17 4.08 -25.24
C PRO A 470 -56.71 5.52 -25.50
N ASP A 471 -55.55 5.93 -24.99
CA ASP A 471 -55.05 7.30 -25.15
C ASP A 471 -53.88 7.39 -26.15
N ILE A 472 -53.05 6.35 -26.25
CA ILE A 472 -51.87 6.31 -27.13
C ILE A 472 -52.20 5.70 -28.50
N GLY A 473 -53.18 4.80 -28.57
CA GLY A 473 -53.66 4.19 -29.81
C GLY A 473 -52.80 3.05 -30.37
N ASP A 474 -51.79 2.57 -29.64
CA ASP A 474 -50.88 1.50 -30.06
C ASP A 474 -51.14 0.16 -29.36
N ASN A 475 -50.55 -0.91 -29.91
CA ASN A 475 -50.81 -2.29 -29.53
C ASN A 475 -49.96 -2.71 -28.32
N ILE A 476 -50.61 -3.02 -27.19
CA ILE A 476 -50.01 -3.67 -26.03
C ILE A 476 -50.35 -5.17 -26.05
N VAL A 477 -49.32 -6.01 -25.98
CA VAL A 477 -49.42 -7.45 -25.73
C VAL A 477 -49.00 -7.71 -24.29
N ILE A 478 -49.89 -8.31 -23.51
CA ILE A 478 -49.74 -8.52 -22.07
C ILE A 478 -49.72 -10.02 -21.81
N VAL A 479 -48.79 -10.50 -20.99
CA VAL A 479 -48.73 -11.90 -20.53
C VAL A 479 -48.79 -11.93 -19.01
N PRO A 480 -49.99 -12.16 -18.44
CA PRO A 480 -50.18 -12.42 -17.02
C PRO A 480 -49.47 -13.69 -16.55
N LEU A 481 -49.10 -13.75 -15.26
CA LEU A 481 -48.48 -14.90 -14.61
C LEU A 481 -49.23 -15.28 -13.31
N PRO A 482 -49.35 -16.57 -12.98
CA PRO A 482 -50.01 -17.05 -11.75
C PRO A 482 -49.11 -17.02 -10.50
N TYR A 483 -47.84 -16.62 -10.65
CA TYR A 483 -46.85 -16.51 -9.58
C TYR A 483 -46.65 -15.03 -9.21
N ALA A 484 -46.76 -14.68 -7.93
CA ALA A 484 -46.54 -13.32 -7.46
C ALA A 484 -45.06 -12.91 -7.48
N GLU A 485 -44.81 -11.59 -7.47
CA GLU A 485 -43.48 -10.97 -7.48
C GLU A 485 -42.59 -11.34 -8.69
N VAL A 486 -43.17 -11.79 -9.83
CA VAL A 486 -42.42 -12.19 -11.04
C VAL A 486 -42.62 -11.20 -12.18
N GLY A 487 -41.58 -10.46 -12.59
CA GLY A 487 -41.69 -9.38 -13.59
C GLY A 487 -40.38 -8.95 -14.24
N ILE A 488 -40.41 -7.82 -14.97
CA ILE A 488 -39.29 -7.24 -15.71
C ILE A 488 -38.79 -5.98 -15.00
N ALA A 489 -37.53 -5.97 -14.56
CA ALA A 489 -36.98 -4.87 -13.76
C ALA A 489 -36.60 -3.60 -14.55
N SER A 490 -36.51 -3.65 -15.88
CA SER A 490 -36.03 -2.54 -16.71
C SER A 490 -36.64 -2.53 -18.10
N PHE A 491 -36.76 -1.35 -18.70
CA PHE A 491 -37.28 -1.17 -20.06
C PHE A 491 -36.29 -1.74 -21.09
N ILE A 492 -36.78 -2.58 -22.01
CA ILE A 492 -35.96 -3.23 -23.04
C ILE A 492 -36.52 -2.87 -24.42
N GLN A 493 -35.74 -2.15 -25.21
CA GLN A 493 -36.11 -1.73 -26.55
C GLN A 493 -35.51 -2.66 -27.62
N SER A 494 -36.35 -3.11 -28.55
CA SER A 494 -35.98 -3.86 -29.76
C SER A 494 -36.33 -3.03 -31.01
N VAL A 495 -36.12 -3.59 -32.19
CA VAL A 495 -36.44 -2.93 -33.48
C VAL A 495 -37.96 -2.88 -33.71
N ASP A 496 -38.65 -4.02 -33.54
CA ASP A 496 -40.08 -4.15 -33.81
C ASP A 496 -40.99 -3.97 -32.58
N TYR A 497 -40.43 -3.97 -31.36
CA TYR A 497 -41.20 -3.95 -30.10
C TYR A 497 -40.40 -3.35 -28.93
N SER A 498 -41.04 -3.15 -27.78
CA SER A 498 -40.38 -2.84 -26.51
C SER A 498 -41.09 -3.46 -25.32
N ILE A 499 -40.32 -3.97 -24.36
CA ILE A 499 -40.83 -4.61 -23.13
C ILE A 499 -40.78 -3.57 -22.01
N LEU A 500 -41.92 -3.34 -21.36
CA LEU A 500 -42.05 -2.40 -20.25
C LEU A 500 -41.51 -3.00 -18.94
N PRO A 501 -41.04 -2.15 -18.00
CA PRO A 501 -40.89 -2.57 -16.61
C PRO A 501 -42.24 -3.05 -16.05
N SER A 502 -42.22 -4.17 -15.33
CA SER A 502 -43.39 -4.76 -14.70
C SER A 502 -43.04 -5.27 -13.30
N ALA A 503 -43.89 -4.95 -12.33
CA ALA A 503 -43.84 -5.56 -11.01
C ALA A 503 -44.33 -7.01 -11.05
N GLN A 504 -45.16 -7.34 -12.05
CA GLN A 504 -45.81 -8.62 -12.20
C GLN A 504 -46.13 -8.89 -13.68
N GLY A 505 -45.89 -10.09 -14.18
CA GLY A 505 -46.16 -10.47 -15.57
C GLY A 505 -45.27 -9.76 -16.61
N LEU A 506 -45.69 -9.76 -17.87
CA LEU A 506 -45.02 -9.06 -18.98
C LEU A 506 -45.98 -8.08 -19.66
N ALA A 507 -45.45 -6.95 -20.12
CA ALA A 507 -46.13 -6.04 -21.03
C ALA A 507 -45.19 -5.61 -22.16
N ILE A 508 -45.65 -5.76 -23.41
CA ILE A 508 -44.87 -5.62 -24.63
C ILE A 508 -45.63 -4.67 -25.56
N ILE A 509 -45.03 -3.54 -25.90
CA ILE A 509 -45.54 -2.64 -26.94
C ILE A 509 -45.03 -3.15 -28.29
N ALA A 510 -45.92 -3.41 -29.24
CA ALA A 510 -45.57 -3.77 -30.61
C ALA A 510 -45.54 -2.52 -31.49
N HIS A 511 -44.37 -2.14 -31.99
CA HIS A 511 -44.17 -1.02 -32.92
C HIS A 511 -44.44 -1.43 -34.37
N ASN A 512 -44.43 -2.74 -34.65
CA ASN A 512 -44.76 -3.36 -35.93
C ASN A 512 -45.93 -4.35 -35.71
N GLU A 513 -46.96 -4.29 -36.57
CA GLU A 513 -48.15 -5.13 -36.47
C GLU A 513 -47.85 -6.64 -36.68
N GLU A 514 -46.77 -6.95 -37.38
CA GLU A 514 -46.32 -8.33 -37.65
C GLU A 514 -45.62 -9.00 -36.45
N VAL A 515 -45.53 -8.35 -35.27
CA VAL A 515 -44.96 -8.95 -34.05
C VAL A 515 -45.86 -10.05 -33.47
N THR A 516 -45.48 -11.29 -33.73
CA THR A 516 -46.03 -12.46 -33.06
C THR A 516 -45.47 -12.55 -31.64
N VAL A 517 -46.34 -13.03 -30.73
CA VAL A 517 -45.98 -13.39 -29.36
C VAL A 517 -46.67 -14.71 -29.12
N GLU A 518 -45.90 -15.74 -28.81
CA GLU A 518 -46.34 -17.12 -28.63
C GLU A 518 -45.90 -17.64 -27.25
N GLN A 519 -46.58 -18.66 -26.76
CA GLN A 519 -46.25 -19.34 -25.50
C GLN A 519 -45.89 -20.80 -25.80
N ASP A 520 -44.80 -21.27 -25.21
CA ASP A 520 -44.47 -22.69 -25.11
C ASP A 520 -44.42 -23.13 -23.63
N PRO A 521 -44.44 -24.45 -23.32
CA PRO A 521 -44.38 -24.94 -21.94
C PRO A 521 -43.19 -24.44 -21.10
N THR A 522 -42.14 -23.91 -21.73
CA THR A 522 -40.89 -23.44 -21.09
C THR A 522 -40.70 -21.92 -21.10
N GLY A 523 -41.44 -21.17 -21.94
CA GLY A 523 -41.31 -19.71 -21.99
C GLY A 523 -42.25 -18.98 -22.96
N VAL A 524 -42.02 -17.67 -23.07
CA VAL A 524 -42.68 -16.77 -24.04
C VAL A 524 -41.70 -16.45 -25.16
N MET A 525 -42.14 -16.65 -26.40
CA MET A 525 -41.43 -16.25 -27.62
C MET A 525 -42.01 -14.94 -28.16
N ILE A 526 -41.16 -14.00 -28.56
CA ILE A 526 -41.52 -12.74 -29.22
C ILE A 526 -40.74 -12.69 -30.52
N GLU A 527 -41.41 -12.63 -31.66
CA GLU A 527 -40.73 -12.67 -32.97
C GLU A 527 -40.68 -11.27 -33.60
N SER A 528 -39.58 -11.00 -34.31
CA SER A 528 -39.19 -9.67 -34.76
C SER A 528 -38.98 -9.71 -36.27
N PRO A 529 -40.00 -9.35 -37.08
CA PRO A 529 -39.93 -9.41 -38.54
C PRO A 529 -38.72 -8.67 -39.13
N SER A 530 -38.32 -7.53 -38.57
CA SER A 530 -37.15 -6.77 -39.02
C SER A 530 -35.81 -7.46 -38.72
N LEU A 531 -35.77 -8.44 -37.81
CA LEU A 531 -34.59 -9.25 -37.53
C LEU A 531 -34.52 -10.53 -38.39
N GLN A 532 -35.63 -10.93 -39.02
CA GLN A 532 -35.68 -12.12 -39.86
C GLN A 532 -34.69 -12.06 -41.04
N PRO A 533 -34.57 -10.95 -41.82
CA PRO A 533 -33.57 -10.85 -42.89
C PRO A 533 -32.12 -10.93 -42.38
N TYR A 534 -31.85 -10.51 -41.13
CA TYR A 534 -30.52 -10.59 -40.54
C TYR A 534 -30.14 -12.04 -40.20
N ILE A 535 -31.09 -12.83 -39.67
CA ILE A 535 -30.90 -14.27 -39.45
C ILE A 535 -30.84 -15.04 -40.79
N GLU A 536 -31.61 -14.66 -41.79
CA GLU A 536 -31.52 -15.23 -43.15
C GLU A 536 -30.19 -14.89 -43.86
N LEU A 537 -29.60 -13.72 -43.57
CA LEU A 537 -28.24 -13.39 -44.02
C LEU A 537 -27.17 -14.22 -43.30
N GLN A 538 -27.30 -14.44 -41.98
CA GLN A 538 -26.41 -15.37 -41.27
C GLN A 538 -26.59 -16.83 -41.74
N GLN A 539 -27.80 -17.24 -42.11
CA GLN A 539 -28.04 -18.57 -42.70
C GLN A 539 -27.57 -18.66 -44.16
N LYS A 540 -27.58 -17.58 -44.95
CA LYS A 540 -26.90 -17.55 -46.26
C LYS A 540 -25.39 -17.71 -46.13
N ALA A 541 -24.75 -17.05 -45.16
CA ALA A 541 -23.36 -17.32 -44.79
C ALA A 541 -23.11 -18.75 -44.27
N GLN A 542 -24.18 -19.52 -44.00
CA GLN A 542 -24.15 -20.95 -43.68
C GLN A 542 -24.48 -21.85 -44.88
N VAL A 543 -25.13 -21.32 -45.93
CA VAL A 543 -25.30 -21.99 -47.25
C VAL A 543 -24.04 -21.82 -48.11
N ASP A 544 -23.26 -20.75 -47.91
CA ASP A 544 -21.88 -20.68 -48.39
C ASP A 544 -21.03 -21.87 -47.88
N ALA A 545 -21.44 -22.52 -46.78
CA ALA A 545 -20.80 -23.75 -46.32
C ALA A 545 -21.16 -25.03 -47.13
N GLU A 546 -22.02 -24.95 -48.13
CA GLU A 546 -22.14 -25.99 -49.19
C GLU A 546 -21.15 -25.73 -50.34
N ILE A 547 -20.73 -24.48 -50.59
CA ILE A 547 -19.61 -24.16 -51.51
C ILE A 547 -18.31 -24.81 -51.02
N ASN A 548 -18.13 -24.96 -49.70
CA ASN A 548 -17.06 -25.74 -49.09
C ASN A 548 -16.95 -27.20 -49.59
N GLN A 549 -17.99 -27.76 -50.23
CA GLN A 549 -17.87 -29.10 -50.83
C GLN A 549 -17.07 -29.09 -52.16
N TYR A 550 -16.99 -27.94 -52.83
CA TYR A 550 -16.07 -27.71 -53.96
C TYR A 550 -14.65 -27.37 -53.49
N GLU A 551 -14.53 -26.60 -52.39
CA GLU A 551 -13.23 -26.29 -51.77
C GLU A 551 -12.57 -27.53 -51.13
N LYS A 552 -13.36 -28.51 -50.66
CA LYS A 552 -12.85 -29.82 -50.20
C LYS A 552 -12.08 -30.61 -51.28
N GLN A 553 -12.24 -30.29 -52.56
CA GLN A 553 -11.41 -30.86 -53.63
C GLN A 553 -10.15 -30.05 -53.95
N HIS A 554 -10.01 -28.84 -53.39
CA HIS A 554 -8.89 -27.91 -53.62
C HIS A 554 -8.10 -27.62 -52.33
N LEU A 555 -8.04 -28.60 -51.42
CA LEU A 555 -7.23 -28.58 -50.20
C LEU A 555 -5.72 -28.64 -50.52
N GLN A 556 -5.12 -27.51 -50.89
CA GLN A 556 -3.66 -27.39 -50.96
C GLN A 556 -3.08 -26.00 -50.61
N ASP A 557 -3.86 -24.91 -50.67
CA ASP A 557 -3.49 -23.59 -50.13
C ASP A 557 -4.50 -23.14 -49.06
N GLY A 558 -4.04 -22.52 -47.97
CA GLY A 558 -4.75 -22.49 -46.69
C GLY A 558 -5.46 -21.18 -46.31
N LEU A 559 -6.72 -21.30 -45.84
CA LEU A 559 -7.49 -20.23 -45.19
C LEU A 559 -8.42 -20.76 -44.07
N MET A 560 -7.85 -21.44 -43.07
CA MET A 560 -8.51 -21.67 -41.77
C MET A 560 -8.63 -20.34 -41.00
N LEU A 561 -9.69 -19.55 -41.25
CA LEU A 561 -9.67 -18.11 -40.94
C LEU A 561 -11.04 -17.50 -40.56
N THR A 562 -11.84 -18.20 -39.75
CA THR A 562 -13.20 -17.75 -39.35
C THR A 562 -13.47 -17.77 -37.83
N SER A 563 -12.44 -17.84 -36.98
CA SER A 563 -12.63 -17.79 -35.52
C SER A 563 -11.45 -17.21 -34.72
N THR A 564 -10.65 -16.32 -35.31
CA THR A 564 -9.65 -15.52 -34.57
C THR A 564 -9.26 -14.25 -35.34
N LEU A 565 -8.93 -13.17 -34.62
CA LEU A 565 -8.33 -11.94 -35.17
C LEU A 565 -6.82 -12.04 -35.37
N LEU A 566 -6.13 -12.98 -34.72
CA LEU A 566 -4.72 -13.32 -34.95
C LEU A 566 -4.53 -14.70 -35.62
N PRO A 567 -4.93 -14.87 -36.89
CA PRO A 567 -4.63 -16.08 -37.64
C PRO A 567 -3.15 -16.15 -37.99
N PHE A 568 -2.49 -17.25 -37.63
CA PHE A 568 -1.11 -17.60 -37.98
C PHE A 568 -1.09 -18.73 -39.02
N PRO A 569 -1.26 -18.46 -40.33
CA PRO A 569 -1.53 -19.47 -41.35
C PRO A 569 -0.29 -20.25 -41.81
N ILE A 570 0.92 -19.79 -41.50
CA ILE A 570 2.18 -20.47 -41.79
C ILE A 570 2.65 -21.14 -40.48
N PRO A 571 3.20 -22.37 -40.45
CA PRO A 571 3.80 -22.92 -39.24
C PRO A 571 5.08 -22.19 -38.81
N LYS A 572 5.42 -22.19 -37.52
CA LYS A 572 6.70 -21.64 -37.00
C LYS A 572 7.89 -22.32 -37.72
N ALA A 573 8.94 -21.57 -38.01
CA ALA A 573 10.15 -22.14 -38.60
C ALA A 573 10.91 -23.02 -37.60
N GLU A 574 11.08 -24.30 -37.95
CA GLU A 574 11.86 -25.28 -37.17
C GLU A 574 13.33 -24.86 -36.95
N ASN A 575 13.90 -24.05 -37.86
CA ASN A 575 15.30 -23.66 -37.84
C ASN A 575 15.55 -22.40 -38.71
N LYS A 576 16.77 -21.86 -38.64
CA LYS A 576 17.16 -20.65 -39.40
C LYS A 576 17.03 -20.78 -40.92
N ALA A 577 17.17 -21.98 -41.49
CA ALA A 577 17.03 -22.17 -42.94
C ALA A 577 15.56 -22.14 -43.37
N SER A 578 14.66 -22.81 -42.65
CA SER A 578 13.21 -22.70 -42.90
C SER A 578 12.67 -21.29 -42.61
N PHE A 579 13.24 -20.57 -41.63
CA PHE A 579 12.91 -19.16 -41.37
C PHE A 579 13.19 -18.25 -42.58
N LEU A 580 14.42 -18.37 -43.13
CA LEU A 580 14.82 -17.60 -44.31
C LEU A 580 14.02 -18.00 -45.55
N GLN A 581 13.75 -19.30 -45.77
CA GLN A 581 12.92 -19.76 -46.89
C GLN A 581 11.48 -19.22 -46.82
N GLY A 582 10.88 -19.10 -45.63
CA GLY A 582 9.57 -18.48 -45.47
C GLY A 582 9.59 -16.99 -45.80
N LEU A 583 10.61 -16.28 -45.32
CA LEU A 583 10.79 -14.84 -45.61
C LEU A 583 11.08 -14.58 -47.10
N ASP A 584 11.88 -15.43 -47.76
CA ASP A 584 12.17 -15.34 -49.19
C ASP A 584 10.91 -15.53 -50.04
N ARG A 585 10.01 -16.47 -49.68
CA ARG A 585 8.71 -16.64 -50.35
C ARG A 585 7.83 -15.40 -50.21
N LEU A 586 7.78 -14.80 -49.02
CA LEU A 586 7.02 -13.56 -48.79
C LEU A 586 7.62 -12.38 -49.54
N ASN A 587 8.95 -12.26 -49.61
CA ASN A 587 9.64 -11.25 -50.42
C ASN A 587 9.40 -11.46 -51.93
N GLN A 588 9.32 -12.69 -52.41
CA GLN A 588 8.94 -12.98 -53.80
C GLN A 588 7.48 -12.56 -54.08
N LYS A 589 6.54 -12.90 -53.19
CA LYS A 589 5.14 -12.44 -53.23
C LYS A 589 5.01 -10.91 -53.16
N LEU A 590 5.92 -10.23 -52.47
CA LEU A 590 5.97 -8.77 -52.38
C LEU A 590 6.44 -8.13 -53.69
N ASN A 591 7.41 -8.76 -54.35
CA ASN A 591 8.03 -8.27 -55.59
C ASN A 591 7.15 -8.46 -56.84
N THR A 592 6.13 -9.33 -56.82
CA THR A 592 5.18 -9.49 -57.94
C THR A 592 4.07 -8.43 -57.96
N ILE A 593 3.87 -7.68 -56.88
CA ILE A 593 2.82 -6.66 -56.75
C ILE A 593 3.38 -5.28 -57.12
N PRO A 594 2.84 -4.55 -58.11
CA PRO A 594 3.38 -3.23 -58.49
C PRO A 594 3.08 -2.10 -57.49
N ASP A 595 1.84 -1.96 -57.02
CA ASP A 595 1.40 -0.82 -56.19
C ASP A 595 1.81 -0.99 -54.71
N PRO A 596 2.45 0.02 -54.07
CA PRO A 596 2.74 0.01 -52.63
C PRO A 596 1.54 -0.22 -51.70
N LYS A 597 0.31 0.15 -52.10
CA LYS A 597 -0.91 -0.06 -51.31
C LYS A 597 -1.37 -1.52 -51.34
N ASP A 598 -1.35 -2.14 -52.50
CA ASP A 598 -1.73 -3.56 -52.66
C ASP A 598 -0.73 -4.48 -51.93
N ARG A 599 0.54 -4.04 -51.81
CA ARG A 599 1.56 -4.70 -50.99
C ARG A 599 1.26 -4.73 -49.49
N LEU A 600 0.34 -3.92 -48.95
CA LEU A 600 0.13 -3.82 -47.49
C LEU A 600 -0.32 -5.16 -46.88
N GLY A 601 -1.09 -5.98 -47.60
CA GLY A 601 -1.43 -7.34 -47.17
C GLY A 601 -0.21 -8.26 -47.04
N VAL A 602 0.76 -8.16 -47.95
CA VAL A 602 2.00 -8.95 -47.88
C VAL A 602 2.94 -8.44 -46.80
N HIS A 603 2.98 -7.13 -46.53
CA HIS A 603 3.66 -6.61 -45.33
C HIS A 603 3.01 -7.15 -44.06
N PHE A 604 1.69 -7.30 -44.00
CA PHE A 604 1.00 -7.90 -42.85
C PHE A 604 1.31 -9.41 -42.72
N ASP A 605 1.45 -10.14 -43.82
CA ASP A 605 1.97 -11.53 -43.80
C ASP A 605 3.40 -11.59 -43.22
N ILE A 606 4.27 -10.64 -43.60
CA ILE A 606 5.65 -10.53 -43.09
C ILE A 606 5.67 -10.16 -41.60
N ALA A 607 4.81 -9.24 -41.15
CA ALA A 607 4.68 -8.90 -39.73
C ALA A 607 4.25 -10.11 -38.89
N ARG A 608 3.27 -10.90 -39.36
CA ARG A 608 2.85 -12.16 -38.74
C ARG A 608 3.97 -13.19 -38.72
N TRP A 609 4.74 -13.31 -39.80
CA TRP A 609 5.89 -14.21 -39.88
C TRP A 609 6.98 -13.88 -38.86
N TYR A 610 7.31 -12.59 -38.68
CA TYR A 610 8.23 -12.15 -37.64
C TYR A 610 7.68 -12.44 -36.23
N ALA A 611 6.43 -12.03 -35.96
CA ALA A 611 5.76 -12.20 -34.66
C ALA A 611 5.72 -13.68 -34.21
N GLN A 612 5.38 -14.59 -35.12
CA GLN A 612 5.29 -16.03 -34.86
C GLN A 612 6.63 -16.70 -34.52
N ASN A 613 7.72 -16.16 -35.07
CA ASN A 613 9.08 -16.61 -34.82
C ASN A 613 9.77 -15.74 -33.74
N ASP A 614 8.98 -15.03 -32.92
CA ASP A 614 9.37 -14.21 -31.77
C ASP A 614 10.22 -12.96 -32.08
N PHE A 615 10.33 -12.56 -33.35
CA PHE A 615 10.90 -11.28 -33.79
C PHE A 615 9.88 -10.13 -33.61
N ASN A 616 9.44 -9.92 -32.37
CA ASN A 616 8.35 -8.97 -32.04
C ASN A 616 8.68 -7.53 -32.45
N THR A 617 9.94 -7.12 -32.31
CA THR A 617 10.44 -5.78 -32.70
C THR A 617 10.37 -5.52 -34.20
N GLU A 618 10.79 -6.49 -35.01
CA GLU A 618 10.76 -6.44 -36.46
C GLU A 618 9.32 -6.48 -36.99
N ALA A 619 8.46 -7.30 -36.37
CA ALA A 619 7.03 -7.32 -36.65
C ALA A 619 6.39 -5.94 -36.42
N LEU A 620 6.65 -5.30 -35.26
CA LEU A 620 6.16 -3.96 -34.95
C LEU A 620 6.73 -2.90 -35.92
N GLY A 621 7.99 -3.04 -36.35
CA GLY A 621 8.57 -2.20 -37.39
C GLY A 621 7.81 -2.26 -38.72
N VAL A 622 7.41 -3.46 -39.16
CA VAL A 622 6.61 -3.66 -40.38
C VAL A 622 5.17 -3.15 -40.19
N LEU A 623 4.57 -3.28 -39.01
CA LEU A 623 3.27 -2.67 -38.72
C LEU A 623 3.33 -1.14 -38.72
N ASN A 624 4.37 -0.53 -38.17
CA ASN A 624 4.55 0.92 -38.23
C ASN A 624 4.73 1.43 -39.68
N TYR A 625 5.38 0.66 -40.54
CA TYR A 625 5.39 0.93 -41.98
C TYR A 625 3.97 0.92 -42.56
N ILE A 626 3.16 -0.11 -42.29
CA ILE A 626 1.75 -0.18 -42.76
C ILE A 626 0.92 1.00 -42.24
N LYS A 627 1.09 1.36 -40.96
CA LYS A 627 0.40 2.49 -40.29
C LYS A 627 0.59 3.82 -41.05
N SER A 628 1.76 4.01 -41.67
CA SER A 628 2.09 5.23 -42.43
C SER A 628 1.34 5.43 -43.75
N PHE A 629 0.66 4.39 -44.28
CA PHE A 629 -0.10 4.46 -45.53
C PHE A 629 -1.62 4.62 -45.32
N ASN A 630 -2.07 4.78 -44.07
CA ASN A 630 -3.45 4.57 -43.59
C ASN A 630 -3.93 3.13 -43.85
N THR A 631 -3.98 2.33 -42.78
CA THR A 631 -4.38 0.92 -42.84
C THR A 631 -5.75 0.73 -43.52
N PRO A 632 -5.86 -0.11 -44.57
CA PRO A 632 -7.13 -0.38 -45.23
C PRO A 632 -8.19 -0.94 -44.26
N LEU A 633 -9.46 -0.53 -44.45
CA LEU A 633 -10.61 -0.99 -43.65
C LEU A 633 -10.68 -2.53 -43.52
N SER A 634 -10.37 -3.26 -44.60
CA SER A 634 -10.32 -4.72 -44.63
C SER A 634 -9.21 -5.36 -43.77
N LEU A 635 -8.17 -4.61 -43.44
CA LEU A 635 -7.07 -5.02 -42.57
C LEU A 635 -7.14 -4.38 -41.17
N GLN A 636 -8.04 -3.41 -40.95
CA GLN A 636 -8.00 -2.55 -39.75
C GLN A 636 -8.15 -3.32 -38.44
N LYS A 637 -9.06 -4.32 -38.39
CA LYS A 637 -9.24 -5.20 -37.22
C LYS A 637 -7.98 -6.01 -36.91
N THR A 638 -7.50 -6.79 -37.88
CA THR A 638 -6.36 -7.71 -37.70
C THR A 638 -5.04 -6.95 -37.50
N PHE A 639 -4.91 -5.77 -38.10
CA PHE A 639 -3.83 -4.82 -37.84
C PHE A 639 -3.82 -4.35 -36.39
N LEU A 640 -4.92 -3.79 -35.87
CA LEU A 640 -4.99 -3.31 -34.48
C LEU A 640 -4.76 -4.46 -33.50
N MET A 641 -5.28 -5.64 -33.81
CA MET A 641 -5.11 -6.82 -32.96
C MET A 641 -3.64 -7.22 -32.85
N LEU A 642 -2.92 -7.30 -33.98
CA LEU A 642 -1.50 -7.67 -33.96
C LEU A 642 -0.62 -6.55 -33.41
N HIS A 643 -0.98 -5.28 -33.65
CA HIS A 643 -0.29 -4.12 -33.11
C HIS A 643 -0.39 -4.07 -31.57
N GLY A 644 -1.61 -4.20 -31.02
CA GLY A 644 -1.84 -4.23 -29.58
C GLY A 644 -1.21 -5.46 -28.90
N ALA A 645 -1.31 -6.63 -29.53
CA ALA A 645 -0.72 -7.86 -28.99
C ALA A 645 0.83 -7.87 -29.04
N LEU A 646 1.43 -7.21 -30.04
CA LEU A 646 2.88 -6.97 -30.06
C LEU A 646 3.31 -5.89 -29.06
N ALA A 647 2.52 -4.82 -28.89
CA ALA A 647 2.76 -3.81 -27.87
C ALA A 647 2.75 -4.44 -26.46
N TYR A 648 1.79 -5.33 -26.17
CA TYR A 648 1.77 -6.13 -24.94
C TYR A 648 3.04 -6.98 -24.78
N ARG A 649 3.45 -7.76 -25.80
CA ARG A 649 4.70 -8.57 -25.76
C ARG A 649 5.99 -7.73 -25.72
N LEU A 650 5.90 -6.40 -25.84
CA LEU A 650 7.01 -5.45 -25.75
C LEU A 650 6.86 -4.52 -24.52
N HIS A 651 5.93 -4.82 -23.62
CA HIS A 651 5.61 -4.05 -22.40
C HIS A 651 5.14 -2.60 -22.64
N ASP A 652 4.73 -2.23 -23.86
CA ASP A 652 4.02 -0.99 -24.16
C ASP A 652 2.51 -1.20 -23.92
N PHE A 653 2.17 -1.44 -22.65
CA PHE A 653 0.79 -1.64 -22.22
C PHE A 653 -0.12 -0.43 -22.51
N PRO A 654 0.32 0.84 -22.44
CA PRO A 654 -0.50 1.98 -22.85
C PRO A 654 -0.92 1.92 -24.34
N GLN A 655 0.00 1.60 -25.25
CA GLN A 655 -0.33 1.43 -26.66
C GLN A 655 -1.26 0.23 -26.88
N ALA A 656 -0.98 -0.91 -26.23
CA ALA A 656 -1.83 -2.10 -26.29
C ALA A 656 -3.29 -1.80 -25.87
N SER A 657 -3.47 -1.12 -24.74
CA SER A 657 -4.80 -0.75 -24.23
C SER A 657 -5.53 0.24 -25.14
N GLN A 658 -4.81 1.16 -25.81
CA GLN A 658 -5.38 2.01 -26.84
C GLN A 658 -5.91 1.18 -28.02
N ASP A 659 -5.10 0.25 -28.56
CA ASP A 659 -5.48 -0.54 -29.75
C ASP A 659 -6.65 -1.50 -29.44
N PHE A 660 -6.67 -2.15 -28.28
CA PHE A 660 -7.81 -2.98 -27.87
C PHE A 660 -9.06 -2.16 -27.55
N SER A 661 -8.92 -0.93 -27.03
CA SER A 661 -10.07 -0.02 -26.86
C SER A 661 -10.64 0.46 -28.20
N LEU A 662 -9.79 0.72 -29.20
CA LEU A 662 -10.24 0.99 -30.56
C LEU A 662 -10.95 -0.22 -31.16
N LEU A 663 -10.45 -1.44 -30.96
CA LEU A 663 -11.12 -2.67 -31.41
C LEU A 663 -12.50 -2.89 -30.78
N ARG A 664 -12.66 -2.63 -29.48
CA ARG A 664 -13.95 -2.71 -28.77
C ARG A 664 -15.00 -1.73 -29.32
N SER A 665 -14.58 -0.66 -30.01
CA SER A 665 -15.49 0.29 -30.68
C SER A 665 -15.93 -0.15 -32.09
N MET A 666 -15.38 -1.25 -32.61
CA MET A 666 -15.70 -1.77 -33.95
C MET A 666 -16.75 -2.90 -33.90
N PRO A 667 -17.50 -3.15 -34.99
CA PRO A 667 -18.42 -4.29 -35.06
C PRO A 667 -17.65 -5.62 -35.07
N LEU A 668 -17.64 -6.30 -33.92
CA LEU A 668 -17.04 -7.62 -33.73
C LEU A 668 -18.13 -8.70 -33.62
N SER A 669 -17.87 -9.89 -34.14
CA SER A 669 -18.63 -11.09 -33.78
C SER A 669 -18.29 -11.56 -32.37
N PHE A 670 -19.16 -12.37 -31.76
CA PHE A 670 -18.99 -12.87 -30.39
C PHE A 670 -17.60 -13.49 -30.12
N LYS A 671 -17.05 -14.26 -31.08
CA LYS A 671 -15.72 -14.89 -30.94
C LYS A 671 -14.57 -13.88 -31.04
N GLU A 672 -14.66 -12.92 -31.95
CA GLU A 672 -13.70 -11.81 -32.03
C GLU A 672 -13.74 -10.97 -30.74
N GLN A 673 -14.93 -10.75 -30.17
CA GLN A 673 -15.11 -10.01 -28.93
C GLN A 673 -14.50 -10.73 -27.72
N GLN A 674 -14.63 -12.05 -27.62
CA GLN A 674 -13.95 -12.84 -26.57
C GLN A 674 -12.42 -12.70 -26.67
N GLU A 675 -11.85 -12.80 -27.87
CA GLU A 675 -10.42 -12.64 -28.11
C GLU A 675 -9.92 -11.23 -27.72
N VAL A 676 -10.62 -10.17 -28.15
CA VAL A 676 -10.26 -8.79 -27.77
C VAL A 676 -10.38 -8.57 -26.26
N THR A 677 -11.44 -9.06 -25.62
CA THR A 677 -11.66 -8.87 -24.17
C THR A 677 -10.61 -9.58 -23.32
N PHE A 678 -10.12 -10.76 -23.76
CA PHE A 678 -9.01 -11.45 -23.09
C PHE A 678 -7.71 -10.65 -23.13
N TRP A 679 -7.33 -10.15 -24.32
CA TRP A 679 -6.10 -9.38 -24.48
C TRP A 679 -6.15 -8.00 -23.81
N ASP A 680 -7.31 -7.36 -23.83
CA ASP A 680 -7.60 -6.12 -23.10
C ASP A 680 -7.51 -6.33 -21.57
N GLY A 681 -8.11 -7.41 -21.05
CA GLY A 681 -8.03 -7.78 -19.64
C GLY A 681 -6.61 -8.12 -19.18
N LEU A 682 -5.83 -8.87 -19.98
CA LEU A 682 -4.40 -9.09 -19.72
C LEU A 682 -3.64 -7.76 -19.64
N THR A 683 -3.92 -6.83 -20.56
CA THR A 683 -3.25 -5.52 -20.61
C THR A 683 -3.60 -4.66 -19.39
N GLN A 684 -4.85 -4.67 -18.93
CA GLN A 684 -5.29 -3.95 -17.73
C GLN A 684 -4.69 -4.55 -16.43
N LEU A 685 -4.45 -5.87 -16.41
CA LEU A 685 -3.76 -6.57 -15.32
C LEU A 685 -2.30 -6.15 -15.18
N GLU A 686 -1.54 -6.11 -16.28
CA GLU A 686 -0.15 -5.63 -16.27
C GLU A 686 -0.06 -4.14 -15.91
N GLN A 687 -1.07 -3.34 -16.27
CA GLN A 687 -1.24 -1.96 -15.79
C GLN A 687 -1.70 -1.85 -14.32
N ARG A 688 -1.93 -2.98 -13.62
CA ARG A 688 -2.41 -3.07 -12.23
C ARG A 688 -3.71 -2.30 -11.97
N GLN A 689 -4.63 -2.28 -12.94
CA GLN A 689 -5.93 -1.63 -12.76
C GLN A 689 -6.81 -2.44 -11.76
N PRO A 690 -7.29 -1.83 -10.66
CA PRO A 690 -8.01 -2.57 -9.62
C PRO A 690 -9.40 -2.99 -10.10
N GLY A 691 -9.79 -4.23 -9.80
CA GLY A 691 -11.08 -4.81 -10.21
C GLY A 691 -11.10 -5.41 -11.62
N THR A 692 -9.94 -5.56 -12.28
CA THR A 692 -9.83 -6.24 -13.58
C THR A 692 -10.14 -7.74 -13.44
N ASP A 693 -11.27 -8.18 -14.00
CA ASP A 693 -11.60 -9.59 -14.21
C ASP A 693 -11.14 -10.03 -15.62
N LEU A 694 -10.54 -11.21 -15.72
CA LEU A 694 -10.15 -11.80 -17.01
C LEU A 694 -11.25 -12.78 -17.45
N PRO A 695 -11.83 -12.65 -18.66
CA PRO A 695 -12.75 -13.67 -19.15
C PRO A 695 -12.04 -15.02 -19.17
N TYR A 696 -12.63 -16.02 -18.49
CA TYR A 696 -12.06 -17.36 -18.43
C TYR A 696 -12.07 -18.02 -19.81
N VAL A 697 -10.91 -18.02 -20.47
CA VAL A 697 -10.70 -18.65 -21.78
C VAL A 697 -10.38 -20.13 -21.58
N GLN A 698 -11.19 -21.01 -22.18
CA GLN A 698 -10.93 -22.44 -22.22
C GLN A 698 -9.82 -22.70 -23.25
N TYR A 699 -8.60 -22.89 -22.74
CA TYR A 699 -7.33 -22.99 -23.48
C TYR A 699 -7.34 -23.91 -24.73
N ARG A 700 -8.28 -24.87 -24.81
CA ARG A 700 -8.49 -25.74 -25.97
C ARG A 700 -9.77 -25.55 -26.77
N GLU A 701 -10.81 -24.88 -26.27
CA GLU A 701 -12.05 -24.69 -27.03
C GLU A 701 -12.11 -23.33 -27.76
N ASP A 702 -11.40 -22.34 -27.23
CA ASP A 702 -11.38 -20.96 -27.74
C ASP A 702 -10.22 -20.68 -28.73
N PHE A 703 -10.13 -19.42 -29.17
CA PHE A 703 -9.17 -18.91 -30.16
C PHE A 703 -7.71 -19.27 -29.86
N LEU A 704 -7.30 -19.40 -28.59
CA LEU A 704 -5.93 -19.77 -28.19
C LEU A 704 -5.46 -21.08 -28.83
N ARG A 705 -6.34 -22.05 -29.09
CA ARG A 705 -5.97 -23.30 -29.79
C ARG A 705 -5.35 -23.04 -31.17
N LEU A 706 -5.72 -21.92 -31.82
CA LEU A 706 -5.21 -21.53 -33.14
C LEU A 706 -3.86 -20.77 -33.09
N TYR A 707 -3.43 -20.32 -31.91
CA TYR A 707 -2.15 -19.62 -31.75
C TYR A 707 -0.96 -20.61 -31.78
N PRO A 708 0.22 -20.20 -32.26
CA PRO A 708 1.48 -20.94 -32.12
C PRO A 708 1.83 -21.18 -30.65
N GLN A 709 2.51 -22.28 -30.31
CA GLN A 709 2.93 -22.60 -28.93
C GLN A 709 3.72 -21.46 -28.26
N THR A 710 4.55 -20.73 -29.02
CA THR A 710 5.33 -19.57 -28.54
C THR A 710 4.48 -18.39 -28.07
N TRP A 711 3.24 -18.30 -28.53
CA TRP A 711 2.24 -17.32 -28.09
C TRP A 711 1.27 -17.94 -27.08
N ARG A 712 0.78 -19.15 -27.36
CA ARG A 712 -0.22 -19.85 -26.54
C ARG A 712 0.29 -20.12 -25.12
N ILE A 713 1.52 -20.64 -24.97
CA ILE A 713 2.04 -21.07 -23.67
C ILE A 713 2.26 -19.88 -22.71
N PRO A 714 2.90 -18.76 -23.10
CA PRO A 714 2.99 -17.58 -22.23
C PRO A 714 1.62 -17.00 -21.82
N LEU A 715 0.65 -16.95 -22.74
CA LEU A 715 -0.70 -16.48 -22.44
C LEU A 715 -1.44 -17.44 -21.48
N GLY A 716 -1.23 -18.75 -21.61
CA GLY A 716 -1.71 -19.75 -20.66
C GLY A 716 -1.07 -19.61 -19.28
N LEU A 717 0.24 -19.37 -19.21
CA LEU A 717 0.94 -19.13 -17.93
C LEU A 717 0.47 -17.85 -17.25
N ALA A 718 0.23 -16.77 -18.00
CA ALA A 718 -0.37 -15.54 -17.46
C ALA A 718 -1.80 -15.77 -16.95
N SER A 719 -2.61 -16.51 -17.72
CA SER A 719 -3.99 -16.88 -17.33
C SER A 719 -4.02 -17.74 -16.06
N ALA A 720 -3.09 -18.69 -15.93
CA ALA A 720 -2.94 -19.52 -14.74
C ALA A 720 -2.44 -18.70 -13.53
N GLN A 721 -1.48 -17.80 -13.73
CA GLN A 721 -0.96 -16.92 -12.67
C GLN A 721 -2.05 -15.96 -12.15
N TRP A 722 -2.91 -15.42 -13.02
CA TRP A 722 -4.08 -14.66 -12.60
C TRP A 722 -5.11 -15.52 -11.88
N ALA A 723 -5.45 -16.71 -12.40
CA ALA A 723 -6.38 -17.61 -11.73
C ALA A 723 -5.87 -18.05 -10.33
N LEU A 724 -4.55 -18.15 -10.13
CA LEU A 724 -3.94 -18.36 -8.80
C LEU A 724 -4.00 -17.12 -7.89
N SER A 725 -4.23 -15.91 -8.42
CA SER A 725 -4.45 -14.71 -7.60
C SER A 725 -5.85 -14.68 -6.97
N LEU A 726 -6.89 -15.14 -7.68
CA LEU A 726 -8.26 -15.25 -7.18
C LEU A 726 -8.38 -16.31 -6.06
N ASP A 727 -9.11 -16.02 -4.99
CA ASP A 727 -9.31 -16.97 -3.87
C ASP A 727 -9.99 -18.28 -4.30
N ASP A 728 -10.98 -18.21 -5.21
CA ASP A 728 -11.70 -19.37 -5.75
C ASP A 728 -11.01 -20.02 -6.97
N GLY A 729 -10.03 -19.34 -7.58
CA GLY A 729 -9.55 -19.65 -8.93
C GLY A 729 -8.66 -20.91 -9.07
N GLY A 730 -8.50 -21.71 -8.01
CA GLY A 730 -7.66 -22.90 -8.00
C GLY A 730 -8.01 -23.92 -9.09
N GLU A 731 -9.30 -24.20 -9.32
CA GLU A 731 -9.72 -25.12 -10.41
C GLU A 731 -9.53 -24.51 -11.80
N LYS A 732 -9.79 -23.19 -11.95
CA LYS A 732 -9.54 -22.45 -13.20
C LYS A 732 -8.06 -22.54 -13.59
N ALA A 733 -7.16 -22.32 -12.61
CA ALA A 733 -5.72 -22.45 -12.78
C ALA A 733 -5.31 -23.89 -13.12
N LYS A 734 -5.81 -24.88 -12.37
CA LYS A 734 -5.53 -26.31 -12.61
C LYS A 734 -5.89 -26.74 -14.03
N ALA A 735 -7.08 -26.36 -14.51
CA ALA A 735 -7.53 -26.68 -15.86
C ALA A 735 -6.60 -26.10 -16.95
N VAL A 736 -6.04 -24.91 -16.75
CA VAL A 736 -5.06 -24.32 -17.69
C VAL A 736 -3.70 -25.02 -17.58
N ILE A 737 -3.22 -25.30 -16.37
CA ILE A 737 -1.92 -25.94 -16.10
C ILE A 737 -1.87 -27.38 -16.63
N ASP A 738 -2.90 -28.19 -16.40
CA ASP A 738 -2.95 -29.57 -16.90
C ASP A 738 -3.05 -29.60 -18.45
N ASN A 739 -3.74 -28.63 -19.07
CA ASN A 739 -3.75 -28.45 -20.53
C ASN A 739 -2.36 -28.05 -21.10
N LEU A 740 -1.60 -27.23 -20.37
CA LEU A 740 -0.23 -26.83 -20.71
C LEU A 740 0.77 -28.00 -20.60
N LEU A 741 0.60 -28.88 -19.60
CA LEU A 741 1.48 -30.04 -19.39
C LEU A 741 1.36 -31.11 -20.50
N GLU A 742 0.28 -31.09 -21.28
CA GLU A 742 0.14 -31.94 -22.47
C GLU A 742 0.84 -31.39 -23.74
N GLU A 743 1.29 -30.13 -23.75
CA GLU A 743 1.97 -29.51 -24.89
C GLU A 743 3.34 -30.16 -25.16
N LYS A 744 3.54 -30.67 -26.38
CA LYS A 744 4.78 -31.36 -26.79
C LYS A 744 5.53 -30.54 -27.82
N GLY A 745 6.84 -30.41 -27.62
CA GLY A 745 7.75 -29.67 -28.49
C GLY A 745 9.16 -29.64 -27.90
N ALA A 746 10.16 -29.33 -28.73
CA ALA A 746 11.52 -29.05 -28.24
C ALA A 746 11.63 -27.67 -27.57
N ASP A 747 10.73 -26.75 -27.96
CA ASP A 747 10.65 -25.37 -27.48
C ASP A 747 9.71 -25.21 -26.27
N THR A 748 9.08 -26.28 -25.77
CA THR A 748 8.13 -26.20 -24.64
C THR A 748 8.87 -25.79 -23.36
N PRO A 749 8.52 -24.67 -22.69
CA PRO A 749 9.12 -24.26 -21.42
C PRO A 749 8.54 -25.07 -20.25
N ILE A 750 8.84 -26.37 -20.23
CA ILE A 750 8.23 -27.33 -19.31
C ILE A 750 8.54 -27.01 -17.83
N ASN A 751 9.67 -26.35 -17.56
CA ASN A 751 10.05 -25.92 -16.21
C ASN A 751 9.17 -24.77 -15.68
N ASP A 752 8.80 -23.79 -16.51
CA ASP A 752 7.87 -22.73 -16.12
C ASP A 752 6.47 -23.30 -15.83
N ILE A 753 6.01 -24.26 -16.66
CA ILE A 753 4.72 -24.94 -16.47
C ILE A 753 4.73 -25.79 -15.19
N LYS A 754 5.83 -26.51 -14.91
CA LYS A 754 6.05 -27.22 -13.63
C LYS A 754 6.08 -26.28 -12.44
N PHE A 755 6.74 -25.13 -12.56
CA PHE A 755 6.79 -24.12 -11.50
C PHE A 755 5.39 -23.57 -11.18
N MET A 756 4.61 -23.26 -12.22
CA MET A 756 3.19 -22.87 -12.08
C MET A 756 2.35 -23.97 -11.40
N LYS A 757 2.59 -25.25 -11.71
CA LYS A 757 1.96 -26.37 -10.97
C LYS A 757 2.39 -26.42 -9.50
N ALA A 758 3.65 -26.16 -9.18
CA ALA A 758 4.10 -26.08 -7.78
C ALA A 758 3.41 -24.94 -7.02
N GLN A 759 3.22 -23.77 -7.64
CA GLN A 759 2.47 -22.65 -7.05
C GLN A 759 1.00 -23.01 -6.78
N LEU A 760 0.34 -23.73 -7.71
CA LEU A 760 -1.01 -24.28 -7.50
C LEU A 760 -1.08 -25.20 -6.28
N LEU A 761 -0.19 -26.19 -6.21
CA LEU A 761 -0.12 -27.16 -5.11
C LEU A 761 0.17 -26.47 -3.77
N MET A 762 1.00 -25.42 -3.76
CA MET A 762 1.22 -24.57 -2.58
C MET A 762 -0.05 -23.84 -2.13
N LYS A 763 -0.85 -23.27 -3.06
CA LYS A 763 -2.14 -22.65 -2.71
C LYS A 763 -3.14 -23.69 -2.16
N GLN A 764 -3.10 -24.91 -2.68
CA GLN A 764 -3.87 -26.07 -2.21
C GLN A 764 -3.33 -26.69 -0.91
N LYS A 765 -2.14 -26.28 -0.44
CA LYS A 765 -1.41 -26.81 0.73
C LYS A 765 -0.98 -28.28 0.57
N GLU A 766 -0.86 -28.75 -0.68
CA GLU A 766 -0.35 -30.08 -1.06
C GLU A 766 1.19 -30.07 -1.04
N TRP A 767 1.74 -29.83 0.16
CA TRP A 767 3.15 -29.45 0.36
C TRP A 767 4.17 -30.45 -0.15
N ASP A 768 3.91 -31.75 -0.06
CA ASP A 768 4.88 -32.79 -0.42
C ASP A 768 4.96 -33.00 -1.95
N GLU A 769 3.83 -32.88 -2.67
CA GLU A 769 3.85 -32.83 -4.14
C GLU A 769 4.50 -31.53 -4.64
N ALA A 770 4.16 -30.38 -4.04
CA ALA A 770 4.81 -29.11 -4.35
C ALA A 770 6.33 -29.19 -4.16
N LYS A 771 6.80 -29.68 -3.00
CA LYS A 771 8.22 -29.92 -2.70
C LYS A 771 8.90 -30.84 -3.71
N THR A 772 8.23 -31.89 -4.17
CA THR A 772 8.79 -32.85 -5.13
C THR A 772 9.06 -32.17 -6.48
N ILE A 773 8.12 -31.36 -6.97
CA ILE A 773 8.32 -30.58 -8.21
C ILE A 773 9.39 -29.50 -8.03
N LEU A 774 9.39 -28.79 -6.90
CA LEU A 774 10.41 -27.76 -6.60
C LEU A 774 11.81 -28.38 -6.48
N GLN A 775 11.95 -29.60 -5.96
CA GLN A 775 13.22 -30.33 -5.91
C GLN A 775 13.72 -30.76 -7.29
N GLU A 776 12.82 -31.15 -8.20
CA GLU A 776 13.19 -31.42 -9.60
C GLU A 776 13.73 -30.15 -10.27
N LEU A 777 13.02 -29.03 -10.13
CA LEU A 777 13.42 -27.72 -10.69
C LEU A 777 14.73 -27.19 -10.09
N MET A 778 14.96 -27.35 -8.78
CA MET A 778 16.24 -27.00 -8.15
C MET A 778 17.42 -27.83 -8.68
N GLY A 779 17.16 -29.02 -9.24
CA GLY A 779 18.16 -29.90 -9.82
C GLY A 779 18.62 -29.54 -11.24
N ASP A 780 17.86 -28.74 -12.00
CA ASP A 780 18.25 -28.35 -13.35
C ASP A 780 19.25 -27.18 -13.32
N ALA A 781 20.53 -27.50 -13.52
CA ALA A 781 21.61 -26.52 -13.58
C ALA A 781 21.59 -25.61 -14.83
N LYS A 782 20.73 -25.89 -15.83
CA LYS A 782 20.59 -25.06 -17.04
C LYS A 782 19.59 -23.92 -16.82
N ASP A 783 18.48 -24.20 -16.16
CA ASP A 783 17.40 -23.24 -15.91
C ASP A 783 17.60 -22.53 -14.57
N ARG A 784 18.41 -21.48 -14.59
CA ARG A 784 18.72 -20.67 -13.39
C ARG A 784 17.49 -19.93 -12.84
N LEU A 785 16.54 -19.56 -13.70
CA LEU A 785 15.35 -18.81 -13.32
C LEU A 785 14.43 -19.69 -12.48
N ASN A 786 14.01 -20.84 -13.02
CA ASN A 786 13.12 -21.74 -12.29
C ASN A 786 13.82 -22.46 -11.15
N ARG A 787 15.13 -22.72 -11.22
CA ARG A 787 15.92 -23.14 -10.05
C ARG A 787 15.84 -22.12 -8.90
N ALA A 788 16.03 -20.82 -9.18
CA ALA A 788 16.01 -19.79 -8.15
C ALA A 788 14.59 -19.57 -7.58
N ARG A 789 13.58 -19.47 -8.46
CA ARG A 789 12.16 -19.42 -8.07
C ARG A 789 11.75 -20.65 -7.24
N ALA A 790 12.23 -21.83 -7.61
CA ALA A 790 11.93 -23.06 -6.87
C ALA A 790 12.59 -23.07 -5.48
N GLU A 791 13.84 -22.61 -5.35
CA GLU A 791 14.50 -22.52 -4.05
C GLU A 791 13.82 -21.49 -3.12
N TYR A 792 13.42 -20.31 -3.60
CA TYR A 792 12.63 -19.34 -2.82
C TYR A 792 11.36 -19.98 -2.24
N ASN A 793 10.58 -20.66 -3.09
CA ASN A 793 9.33 -21.28 -2.68
C ASN A 793 9.55 -22.50 -1.76
N PHE A 794 10.59 -23.30 -2.00
CA PHE A 794 10.97 -24.41 -1.13
C PHE A 794 11.38 -23.93 0.27
N ILE A 795 12.14 -22.83 0.37
CA ILE A 795 12.48 -22.16 1.65
C ILE A 795 11.19 -21.73 2.37
N ARG A 796 10.23 -21.11 1.66
CA ARG A 796 8.95 -20.71 2.25
C ARG A 796 8.14 -21.88 2.80
N ILE A 797 7.97 -22.97 2.04
CA ILE A 797 7.25 -24.16 2.55
C ILE A 797 7.97 -24.73 3.80
N GLN A 798 9.30 -24.71 3.84
CA GLN A 798 10.04 -25.16 5.02
C GLN A 798 9.84 -24.24 6.24
N LEU A 799 9.71 -22.93 6.03
CA LEU A 799 9.41 -21.96 7.09
C LEU A 799 7.96 -22.10 7.59
N ASP A 800 6.98 -22.17 6.68
CA ASP A 800 5.55 -22.33 6.98
C ASP A 800 5.29 -23.62 7.79
N LEU A 801 6.00 -24.71 7.45
CA LEU A 801 5.99 -25.98 8.18
C LEU A 801 6.94 -26.04 9.39
N LYS A 802 7.61 -24.93 9.74
CA LYS A 802 8.56 -24.79 10.87
C LYS A 802 9.69 -25.84 10.86
N GLN A 803 10.11 -26.25 9.67
CA GLN A 803 11.24 -27.15 9.40
C GLN A 803 12.58 -26.40 9.39
N ILE A 804 12.54 -25.08 9.22
CA ILE A 804 13.65 -24.14 9.44
C ILE A 804 13.14 -22.94 10.26
N ASP A 805 14.06 -22.23 10.90
CA ASP A 805 13.83 -20.94 11.56
C ASP A 805 14.05 -19.76 10.61
N SER A 806 13.58 -18.58 11.02
CA SER A 806 13.65 -17.35 10.21
C SER A 806 15.08 -16.95 9.85
N SER A 807 16.06 -17.15 10.74
CA SER A 807 17.47 -16.86 10.43
C SER A 807 18.00 -17.77 9.32
N LYS A 808 17.79 -19.09 9.40
CA LYS A 808 18.20 -20.03 8.32
C LYS A 808 17.43 -19.80 7.02
N ALA A 809 16.18 -19.36 7.08
CA ALA A 809 15.43 -18.94 5.90
C ALA A 809 16.08 -17.71 5.25
N ALA A 810 16.37 -16.67 6.04
CA ALA A 810 17.00 -15.44 5.58
C ALA A 810 18.42 -15.67 5.03
N GLU A 811 19.27 -16.47 5.70
CA GLU A 811 20.62 -16.82 5.22
C GLU A 811 20.59 -17.52 3.85
N ARG A 812 19.61 -18.42 3.63
CA ARG A 812 19.45 -19.07 2.31
C ARG A 812 18.91 -18.12 1.25
N LEU A 813 18.08 -17.14 1.63
CA LEU A 813 17.62 -16.08 0.73
C LEU A 813 18.73 -15.08 0.39
N GLU A 814 19.64 -14.74 1.34
CA GLU A 814 20.84 -13.93 1.08
C GLU A 814 21.69 -14.57 -0.04
N HIS A 815 21.86 -15.90 -0.02
CA HIS A 815 22.55 -16.64 -1.09
C HIS A 815 21.80 -16.64 -2.43
N LEU A 816 20.46 -16.57 -2.41
CA LEU A 816 19.62 -16.71 -3.59
C LEU A 816 19.74 -15.53 -4.56
N VAL A 817 19.99 -14.33 -4.04
CA VAL A 817 20.27 -13.10 -4.82
C VAL A 817 21.44 -13.28 -5.81
N PHE A 818 22.37 -14.19 -5.51
CA PHE A 818 23.52 -14.49 -6.38
C PHE A 818 23.24 -15.59 -7.43
N VAL A 819 22.11 -16.30 -7.34
CA VAL A 819 21.74 -17.40 -8.26
C VAL A 819 21.02 -16.84 -9.50
N TRP A 820 20.08 -15.93 -9.28
CA TRP A 820 19.34 -15.23 -10.33
C TRP A 820 19.08 -13.78 -9.92
N ARG A 821 19.23 -12.85 -10.86
CA ARG A 821 19.07 -11.41 -10.62
C ARG A 821 18.11 -10.80 -11.62
N GLU A 822 16.94 -10.42 -11.11
CA GLU A 822 15.84 -9.78 -11.83
C GLU A 822 15.18 -8.80 -10.83
N PRO A 823 14.85 -7.55 -11.22
CA PRO A 823 14.45 -6.51 -10.28
C PRO A 823 13.32 -6.86 -9.30
N ASP A 824 12.19 -7.39 -9.77
CA ASP A 824 11.04 -7.67 -8.92
C ASP A 824 11.34 -8.84 -7.96
N PHE A 825 12.01 -9.89 -8.44
CA PHE A 825 12.43 -11.03 -7.61
C PHE A 825 13.51 -10.66 -6.57
N GLU A 826 14.48 -9.82 -6.93
CA GLU A 826 15.50 -9.32 -5.99
C GLU A 826 14.87 -8.38 -4.94
N GLY A 827 13.95 -7.51 -5.36
CA GLY A 827 13.17 -6.67 -4.45
C GLY A 827 12.34 -7.50 -3.46
N GLN A 828 11.62 -8.52 -3.95
CA GLN A 828 10.89 -9.47 -3.13
C GLN A 828 11.80 -10.16 -2.09
N ILE A 829 12.96 -10.64 -2.51
CA ILE A 829 13.93 -11.29 -1.62
C ILE A 829 14.43 -10.33 -0.53
N LEU A 830 14.79 -9.09 -0.86
CA LEU A 830 15.28 -8.11 0.12
C LEU A 830 14.19 -7.70 1.14
N ARG A 831 12.94 -7.53 0.68
CA ARG A 831 11.80 -7.28 1.57
C ARG A 831 11.61 -8.44 2.57
N ASP A 832 11.64 -9.67 2.06
CA ASP A 832 11.35 -10.87 2.85
C ASP A 832 12.50 -11.20 3.82
N ILE A 833 13.77 -11.08 3.39
CA ILE A 833 14.96 -11.16 4.28
C ILE A 833 14.85 -10.15 5.43
N GLY A 834 14.46 -8.91 5.10
CA GLY A 834 14.32 -7.84 6.09
C GLY A 834 13.33 -8.19 7.19
N GLN A 835 12.15 -8.71 6.82
CA GLN A 835 11.13 -9.18 7.76
C GLN A 835 11.63 -10.33 8.62
N LEU A 836 12.20 -11.38 8.00
CA LEU A 836 12.67 -12.58 8.70
C LEU A 836 13.72 -12.28 9.77
N TYR A 837 14.63 -11.33 9.50
CA TYR A 837 15.61 -10.91 10.50
C TYR A 837 15.04 -9.98 11.57
N VAL A 838 14.04 -9.14 11.28
CA VAL A 838 13.36 -8.33 12.32
C VAL A 838 12.55 -9.23 13.26
N ASP A 839 11.83 -10.24 12.74
CA ASP A 839 11.07 -11.20 13.54
C ASP A 839 11.99 -12.01 14.50
N ASP A 840 13.17 -12.38 14.00
CA ASP A 840 14.21 -13.06 14.78
C ASP A 840 15.09 -12.10 15.62
N LYS A 841 14.75 -10.80 15.65
CA LYS A 841 15.41 -9.73 16.44
C LYS A 841 16.84 -9.40 16.01
N HIS A 842 17.26 -9.86 14.83
CA HIS A 842 18.49 -9.48 14.14
C HIS A 842 18.31 -8.13 13.41
N TYR A 843 17.86 -7.11 14.14
CA TYR A 843 17.38 -5.83 13.58
C TYR A 843 18.37 -5.15 12.63
N GLU A 844 19.68 -5.20 12.92
CA GLU A 844 20.70 -4.57 12.06
C GLU A 844 20.72 -5.18 10.65
N LYS A 845 20.64 -6.52 10.54
CA LYS A 845 20.53 -7.21 9.24
C LYS A 845 19.20 -6.89 8.57
N GLY A 846 18.10 -6.98 9.31
CA GLY A 846 16.76 -6.79 8.77
C GLY A 846 16.55 -5.39 8.19
N MET A 847 16.86 -4.37 8.98
CA MET A 847 16.82 -2.97 8.55
C MET A 847 17.85 -2.66 7.45
N GLN A 848 19.00 -3.35 7.40
CA GLN A 848 19.96 -3.19 6.30
C GLN A 848 19.40 -3.71 4.96
N SER A 849 18.66 -4.82 4.98
CA SER A 849 18.03 -5.38 3.79
C SER A 849 16.86 -4.52 3.30
N TRP A 850 16.01 -4.04 4.22
CA TRP A 850 14.95 -3.07 3.91
C TRP A 850 15.50 -1.72 3.42
N LYS A 851 16.61 -1.23 3.99
CA LYS A 851 17.29 -0.01 3.51
C LYS A 851 17.80 -0.18 2.07
N GLN A 852 18.36 -1.35 1.74
CA GLN A 852 18.72 -1.69 0.35
C GLN A 852 17.49 -1.74 -0.55
N PHE A 853 16.39 -2.36 -0.09
CA PHE A 853 15.14 -2.41 -0.84
C PHE A 853 14.64 -1.01 -1.21
N VAL A 854 14.46 -0.10 -0.25
CA VAL A 854 13.96 1.26 -0.53
C VAL A 854 14.97 2.09 -1.36
N THR A 855 16.28 1.83 -1.21
CA THR A 855 17.31 2.53 -1.99
C THR A 855 17.33 2.13 -3.47
N PHE A 856 17.14 0.84 -3.78
CA PHE A 856 17.26 0.31 -5.15
C PHE A 856 15.92 0.11 -5.87
N TYR A 857 14.81 0.01 -5.14
CA TYR A 857 13.46 -0.22 -5.68
C TYR A 857 12.45 0.87 -5.23
N PRO A 858 12.78 2.18 -5.35
CA PRO A 858 11.93 3.26 -4.84
C PRO A 858 10.54 3.31 -5.51
N GLU A 859 10.44 2.89 -6.78
CA GLU A 859 9.20 2.81 -7.56
C GLU A 859 8.37 1.54 -7.28
N SER A 860 8.81 0.65 -6.39
CA SER A 860 8.05 -0.56 -6.05
C SER A 860 6.81 -0.20 -5.22
N GLU A 861 5.69 -0.91 -5.44
CA GLU A 861 4.47 -0.73 -4.64
C GLU A 861 4.68 -0.98 -3.13
N TYR A 862 5.67 -1.81 -2.76
CA TYR A 862 6.05 -2.06 -1.37
C TYR A 862 7.05 -1.02 -0.81
N SER A 863 7.56 -0.09 -1.62
CA SER A 863 8.53 0.95 -1.22
C SER A 863 8.03 1.76 -0.01
N LEU A 864 6.76 2.19 -0.05
CA LEU A 864 6.12 2.94 1.03
C LEU A 864 5.88 2.08 2.28
N SER A 865 5.46 0.82 2.14
CA SER A 865 5.21 -0.06 3.29
C SER A 865 6.51 -0.45 3.99
N VAL A 866 7.58 -0.76 3.24
CA VAL A 866 8.90 -1.08 3.80
C VAL A 866 9.54 0.15 4.44
N SER A 867 9.37 1.35 3.84
CA SER A 867 9.77 2.62 4.47
C SER A 867 9.06 2.84 5.81
N ARG A 868 7.77 2.46 5.91
CA ARG A 868 7.02 2.54 7.17
C ARG A 868 7.55 1.52 8.19
N GLN A 869 7.75 0.26 7.79
CA GLN A 869 8.29 -0.80 8.65
C GLN A 869 9.69 -0.45 9.20
N LEU A 870 10.54 0.21 8.39
CA LEU A 870 11.83 0.75 8.83
C LEU A 870 11.66 1.78 9.95
N SER A 871 10.77 2.76 9.79
CA SER A 871 10.55 3.82 10.78
C SER A 871 9.82 3.31 12.04
N GLU A 872 8.87 2.38 11.88
CA GLU A 872 8.21 1.65 12.98
C GLU A 872 9.24 0.84 13.81
N THR A 873 10.15 0.12 13.15
CA THR A 873 11.21 -0.64 13.81
C THR A 873 12.23 0.29 14.49
N PHE A 874 12.57 1.41 13.86
CA PHE A 874 13.46 2.43 14.45
C PHE A 874 12.83 3.07 15.70
N GLN A 875 11.52 3.37 15.66
CA GLN A 875 10.77 3.85 16.82
C GLN A 875 10.77 2.81 17.94
N PHE A 876 10.42 1.56 17.64
CA PHE A 876 10.44 0.47 18.62
C PHE A 876 11.81 0.33 19.31
N LEU A 877 12.90 0.42 18.55
CA LEU A 877 14.27 0.34 19.07
C LEU A 877 14.61 1.51 20.01
N PHE A 878 14.44 2.75 19.55
CA PHE A 878 15.03 3.92 20.23
C PHE A 878 14.06 4.74 21.08
N LYS A 879 12.75 4.55 20.89
CA LYS A 879 11.71 5.10 21.77
C LYS A 879 11.20 4.05 22.75
N ASP A 880 10.75 2.90 22.25
CA ASP A 880 9.98 1.93 23.06
C ASP A 880 10.85 0.84 23.75
N GLY A 881 12.17 1.08 23.82
CA GLY A 881 13.11 0.28 24.61
C GLY A 881 13.62 -0.99 23.94
N GLY A 882 13.35 -1.21 22.65
CA GLY A 882 13.85 -2.37 21.91
C GLY A 882 15.40 -2.47 21.91
N ALA A 883 16.09 -1.33 21.93
CA ALA A 883 17.54 -1.24 22.00
C ALA A 883 18.13 -1.30 23.43
N ASP A 884 17.32 -1.31 24.50
CA ASP A 884 17.81 -1.31 25.90
C ASP A 884 18.42 -2.66 26.35
N ARG A 885 18.39 -3.66 25.47
CA ARG A 885 19.08 -4.96 25.64
C ARG A 885 20.46 -5.00 24.99
N LEU A 886 20.80 -3.98 24.20
CA LEU A 886 22.11 -3.82 23.56
C LEU A 886 23.05 -3.06 24.50
N SER A 887 24.36 -3.12 24.30
CA SER A 887 25.25 -2.18 24.97
C SER A 887 25.00 -0.76 24.45
N ASP A 888 25.35 0.26 25.25
CA ASP A 888 25.15 1.65 24.82
C ASP A 888 25.91 1.98 23.52
N ILE A 889 27.06 1.34 23.28
CA ILE A 889 27.85 1.47 22.05
C ILE A 889 27.15 0.80 20.85
N ASP A 890 26.62 -0.41 21.04
CA ASP A 890 25.91 -1.15 19.97
C ASP A 890 24.62 -0.43 19.55
N ALA A 891 23.86 0.08 20.53
CA ALA A 891 22.68 0.88 20.29
C ALA A 891 23.01 2.20 19.56
N LEU A 892 24.11 2.87 19.91
CA LEU A 892 24.58 4.06 19.20
C LEU A 892 25.02 3.74 17.76
N SER A 893 25.73 2.64 17.55
CA SER A 893 26.13 2.15 16.21
C SER A 893 24.90 1.90 15.32
N LEU A 894 23.90 1.17 15.87
CA LEU A 894 22.63 0.88 15.20
C LEU A 894 21.85 2.16 14.88
N TYR A 895 21.79 3.11 15.82
CA TYR A 895 21.16 4.42 15.61
C TYR A 895 21.82 5.17 14.45
N TYR A 896 23.15 5.36 14.48
CA TYR A 896 23.85 6.15 13.45
C TYR A 896 23.76 5.53 12.05
N LYS A 897 23.65 4.20 11.95
CA LYS A 897 23.46 3.46 10.68
C LYS A 897 22.09 3.68 10.03
N PHE A 898 21.05 3.95 10.83
CA PHE A 898 19.65 4.06 10.40
C PHE A 898 18.97 5.40 10.72
N ARG A 899 19.69 6.40 11.24
CA ARG A 899 19.18 7.72 11.67
C ARG A 899 18.32 8.49 10.65
N GLU A 900 18.44 8.17 9.37
CA GLU A 900 17.61 8.72 8.28
C GLU A 900 16.13 8.30 8.39
N TRP A 901 15.82 7.23 9.14
CA TRP A 901 14.47 6.71 9.40
C TRP A 901 13.86 7.23 10.71
N GLN A 902 14.54 8.16 11.41
CA GLN A 902 14.02 8.80 12.62
C GLN A 902 12.72 9.56 12.30
N PRO A 903 11.60 9.27 13.02
CA PRO A 903 10.35 9.99 12.82
C PRO A 903 10.51 11.50 13.01
N ILE A 904 10.00 12.27 12.05
CA ILE A 904 9.89 13.72 12.09
C ILE A 904 8.67 14.08 12.95
N GLY A 905 8.89 14.37 14.24
CA GLY A 905 7.85 14.77 15.20
C GLY A 905 8.35 14.81 16.64
N SER A 906 7.44 14.98 17.61
CA SER A 906 7.80 14.85 19.04
C SER A 906 8.29 13.45 19.42
N VAL A 907 7.93 12.43 18.62
CA VAL A 907 8.52 11.08 18.64
C VAL A 907 10.02 11.12 18.34
N GLY A 908 10.41 11.89 17.32
CA GLY A 908 11.82 12.14 17.01
C GLY A 908 12.53 12.89 18.12
N ASP A 909 11.88 13.87 18.72
CA ASP A 909 12.43 14.59 19.87
C ASP A 909 12.67 13.66 21.09
N GLU A 910 11.74 12.76 21.40
CA GLU A 910 11.92 11.79 22.47
C GLU A 910 13.13 10.86 22.21
N ILE A 911 13.29 10.42 20.97
CA ILE A 911 14.45 9.62 20.52
C ILE A 911 15.76 10.41 20.66
N THR A 912 15.78 11.70 20.27
CA THR A 912 16.98 12.55 20.41
C THR A 912 17.34 12.83 21.88
N ARG A 913 16.37 12.95 22.79
CA ARG A 913 16.66 13.02 24.24
C ARG A 913 17.28 11.71 24.73
N LYS A 914 16.65 10.56 24.44
CA LYS A 914 17.16 9.23 24.81
C LYS A 914 18.56 8.94 24.22
N LEU A 915 18.85 9.46 23.03
CA LEU A 915 20.17 9.43 22.42
C LEU A 915 21.20 10.23 23.24
N ALA A 916 20.88 11.46 23.65
CA ALA A 916 21.76 12.28 24.49
C ALA A 916 22.04 11.61 25.84
N THR A 917 21.01 11.04 26.50
CA THR A 917 21.18 10.24 27.72
C THR A 917 22.09 9.02 27.52
N ARG A 918 22.09 8.41 26.32
CA ARG A 918 22.94 7.26 26.00
C ARG A 918 24.38 7.69 25.69
N LEU A 919 24.57 8.81 25.00
CA LEU A 919 25.89 9.40 24.75
C LEU A 919 26.61 9.79 26.05
N SER A 920 25.90 10.40 27.02
CA SER A 920 26.50 10.76 28.31
C SER A 920 26.92 9.55 29.16
N ARG A 921 26.32 8.36 28.97
CA ARG A 921 26.74 7.11 29.64
C ARG A 921 28.04 6.53 29.09
N VAL A 922 28.40 6.85 27.84
CA VAL A 922 29.66 6.43 27.19
C VAL A 922 30.71 7.56 27.16
N ASP A 923 30.57 8.54 28.07
CA ASP A 923 31.45 9.72 28.22
C ASP A 923 31.49 10.67 27.00
N LEU A 924 30.54 10.52 26.04
CA LEU A 924 30.33 11.43 24.91
C LEU A 924 29.42 12.60 25.31
N ILE A 925 29.81 13.27 26.41
CA ILE A 925 29.08 14.40 26.99
C ILE A 925 29.03 15.62 26.05
N PRO A 926 30.10 16.01 25.32
CA PRO A 926 30.04 17.12 24.36
C PRO A 926 28.99 16.90 23.25
N GLU A 927 28.90 15.69 22.72
CA GLU A 927 27.92 15.31 21.70
C GLU A 927 26.49 15.33 22.26
N ALA A 928 26.29 14.85 23.49
CA ALA A 928 25.01 14.92 24.19
C ALA A 928 24.55 16.38 24.44
N ILE A 929 25.48 17.26 24.82
CA ILE A 929 25.23 18.71 24.97
C ILE A 929 24.78 19.32 23.65
N LEU A 930 25.52 19.11 22.55
CA LEU A 930 25.21 19.68 21.24
C LEU A 930 23.82 19.29 20.73
N LEU A 931 23.39 18.05 20.99
CA LEU A 931 22.05 17.57 20.65
C LEU A 931 20.97 18.32 21.46
N LEU A 932 21.07 18.35 22.79
CA LEU A 932 20.08 19.01 23.64
C LEU A 932 20.06 20.54 23.48
N GLU A 933 21.20 21.19 23.20
CA GLU A 933 21.24 22.63 22.85
C GLU A 933 20.42 22.91 21.59
N HIS A 934 20.67 22.19 20.50
CA HIS A 934 19.89 22.35 19.27
C HIS A 934 18.39 22.06 19.49
N GLN A 935 18.09 21.03 20.28
CA GLN A 935 16.71 20.63 20.57
C GLN A 935 15.94 21.69 21.39
N THR A 936 16.53 22.16 22.48
CA THR A 936 15.94 23.19 23.36
C THR A 936 15.88 24.57 22.68
N GLN A 937 16.79 24.87 21.76
CA GLN A 937 16.79 26.13 21.01
C GLN A 937 15.73 26.16 19.89
N TYR A 938 15.60 25.08 19.09
CA TYR A 938 14.85 25.13 17.82
C TYR A 938 13.62 24.22 17.73
N ARG A 939 13.42 23.25 18.63
CA ARG A 939 12.36 22.22 18.50
C ARG A 939 11.40 22.15 19.69
N LEU A 940 11.91 22.08 20.91
CA LEU A 940 11.10 21.84 22.10
C LEU A 940 10.34 23.09 22.57
N SER A 941 9.17 22.88 23.18
CA SER A 941 8.37 23.90 23.84
C SER A 941 7.62 23.34 25.06
N GLY A 942 7.13 24.22 25.94
CA GLY A 942 6.46 23.81 27.18
C GLY A 942 7.32 22.93 28.09
N ALA A 943 6.66 22.07 28.88
CA ALA A 943 7.33 21.23 29.88
C ALA A 943 8.43 20.32 29.30
N GLU A 944 8.30 19.85 28.05
CA GLU A 944 9.36 19.07 27.38
C GLU A 944 10.67 19.87 27.22
N LYS A 945 10.57 21.19 27.01
CA LYS A 945 11.73 22.08 26.97
C LYS A 945 12.32 22.29 28.36
N ASP A 946 11.48 22.47 29.37
CA ASP A 946 11.94 22.67 30.76
C ASP A 946 12.69 21.44 31.30
N HIS A 947 12.20 20.23 31.01
CA HIS A 947 12.93 18.98 31.29
C HIS A 947 14.27 18.89 30.53
N ALA A 948 14.29 19.17 29.22
CA ALA A 948 15.52 19.08 28.43
C ALA A 948 16.56 20.15 28.80
N LEU A 949 16.12 21.34 29.25
CA LEU A 949 16.99 22.37 29.83
C LEU A 949 17.60 21.91 31.16
N LEU A 950 16.83 21.21 32.00
CA LEU A 950 17.32 20.64 33.25
C LEU A 950 18.39 19.56 32.99
N GLU A 951 18.15 18.65 32.04
CA GLU A 951 19.13 17.64 31.61
C GLU A 951 20.40 18.28 31.03
N LEU A 952 20.25 19.26 30.12
CA LEU A 952 21.36 20.00 29.52
C LEU A 952 22.21 20.73 30.57
N ALA A 953 21.58 21.34 31.58
CA ALA A 953 22.29 21.98 32.68
C ALA A 953 23.08 20.97 33.54
N HIS A 954 22.55 19.76 33.73
CA HIS A 954 23.29 18.69 34.40
C HIS A 954 24.49 18.19 33.56
N LEU A 955 24.34 18.01 32.25
CA LEU A 955 25.47 17.70 31.36
C LEU A 955 26.57 18.79 31.42
N TYR A 956 26.16 20.06 31.47
CA TYR A 956 27.11 21.18 31.62
C TYR A 956 27.86 21.17 32.96
N LEU A 957 27.23 20.69 34.04
CA LEU A 957 27.91 20.48 35.32
C LEU A 957 28.91 19.31 35.28
N LEU A 958 28.57 18.19 34.62
CA LEU A 958 29.48 17.05 34.46
C LEU A 958 30.77 17.44 33.70
N GLU A 959 30.64 18.25 32.65
CA GLU A 959 31.77 18.80 31.89
C GLU A 959 32.37 20.08 32.50
N LYS A 960 31.91 20.45 33.71
CA LYS A 960 32.43 21.51 34.61
C LYS A 960 32.14 22.95 34.19
N LYS A 961 31.38 23.20 33.13
CA LYS A 961 30.92 24.54 32.70
C LYS A 961 29.75 25.05 33.56
N SER A 962 30.04 25.33 34.83
CA SER A 962 29.05 25.78 35.83
C SER A 962 28.34 27.08 35.44
N ASP A 963 29.01 28.02 34.77
CA ASP A 963 28.38 29.25 34.28
C ASP A 963 27.29 28.95 33.22
N LYS A 964 27.61 28.11 32.24
CA LYS A 964 26.64 27.66 31.23
C LYS A 964 25.48 26.84 31.80
N ALA A 965 25.72 26.09 32.88
CA ALA A 965 24.65 25.41 33.60
C ALA A 965 23.65 26.44 34.16
N ILE A 966 24.12 27.52 34.79
CA ILE A 966 23.27 28.62 35.28
C ILE A 966 22.52 29.31 34.12
N GLU A 967 23.23 29.69 33.05
CA GLU A 967 22.62 30.26 31.83
C GLU A 967 21.56 29.35 31.18
N THR A 968 21.60 28.05 31.44
CA THR A 968 20.62 27.06 30.95
C THR A 968 19.43 26.96 31.90
N LEU A 969 19.68 26.90 33.21
CA LEU A 969 18.64 26.88 34.24
C LEU A 969 17.83 28.18 34.32
N ASP A 970 18.42 29.31 33.92
CA ASP A 970 17.76 30.62 33.82
C ASP A 970 16.80 30.72 32.62
N LYS A 971 16.80 29.73 31.71
CA LYS A 971 15.86 29.62 30.57
C LYS A 971 14.62 28.77 30.88
N ILE A 972 14.58 28.09 32.05
CA ILE A 972 13.44 27.29 32.50
C ILE A 972 12.29 28.23 32.89
N ALA A 973 11.07 27.90 32.48
CA ALA A 973 9.90 28.74 32.73
C ALA A 973 9.60 28.89 34.24
N PRO A 974 9.31 30.09 34.77
CA PRO A 974 8.84 30.27 36.14
C PRO A 974 7.52 29.55 36.47
N THR A 975 6.81 29.08 35.44
CA THR A 975 5.57 28.29 35.52
C THR A 975 5.79 26.80 35.23
N ALA A 976 7.03 26.33 35.20
CA ALA A 976 7.35 24.89 35.10
C ALA A 976 6.86 24.13 36.34
N GLU A 977 6.84 22.79 36.25
CA GLU A 977 6.46 21.94 37.38
C GLU A 977 7.39 22.14 38.59
N GLU A 978 6.85 22.15 39.81
CA GLU A 978 7.64 22.37 41.04
C GLU A 978 8.76 21.31 41.20
N ASP A 979 8.59 20.10 40.68
CA ASP A 979 9.62 19.07 40.64
C ASP A 979 10.79 19.42 39.72
N ILE A 980 10.55 20.13 38.61
CA ILE A 980 11.61 20.70 37.74
C ILE A 980 12.24 21.89 38.45
N LEU A 981 11.44 22.83 38.98
CA LEU A 981 11.93 24.03 39.66
C LEU A 981 12.80 23.70 40.90
N ARG A 982 12.42 22.66 41.67
CA ARG A 982 13.20 22.14 42.80
C ARG A 982 14.52 21.53 42.34
N GLN A 983 14.54 20.77 41.24
CA GLN A 983 15.79 20.22 40.70
C GLN A 983 16.68 21.31 40.12
N ALA A 984 16.12 22.29 39.42
CA ALA A 984 16.83 23.46 38.91
C ALA A 984 17.44 24.32 40.04
N ARG A 985 16.74 24.45 41.17
CA ARG A 985 17.24 25.09 42.39
C ARG A 985 18.48 24.38 42.94
N TYR A 986 18.47 23.03 43.00
CA TYR A 986 19.65 22.25 43.41
C TYR A 986 20.83 22.41 42.44
N LEU A 987 20.61 22.27 41.13
CA LEU A 987 21.68 22.40 40.13
C LEU A 987 22.25 23.83 40.08
N ARG A 988 21.43 24.86 40.29
CA ARG A 988 21.89 26.27 40.38
C ARG A 988 22.72 26.50 41.65
N ALA A 989 22.31 25.92 42.79
CA ALA A 989 23.09 25.97 44.02
C ALA A 989 24.43 25.21 43.91
N GLU A 990 24.44 24.04 43.28
CA GLU A 990 25.64 23.26 42.95
C GLU A 990 26.60 24.03 42.02
N SER A 991 26.06 24.69 40.99
CA SER A 991 26.81 25.56 40.09
C SER A 991 27.46 26.73 40.84
N TYR A 992 26.71 27.40 41.73
CA TYR A 992 27.25 28.46 42.59
C TYR A 992 28.31 27.94 43.57
N ILE A 993 28.13 26.74 44.16
CA ILE A 993 29.15 26.08 44.99
C ILE A 993 30.46 25.88 44.20
N ASN A 994 30.36 25.41 42.96
CA ASN A 994 31.50 25.18 42.07
C ASN A 994 32.19 26.46 41.59
N LEU A 995 31.46 27.56 41.45
CA LEU A 995 31.99 28.90 41.21
C LEU A 995 32.47 29.62 42.49
N GLY A 996 32.45 28.96 43.65
CA GLY A 996 32.85 29.55 44.94
C GLY A 996 31.85 30.54 45.56
N ARG A 997 30.69 30.74 44.92
CA ARG A 997 29.60 31.65 45.31
C ARG A 997 28.71 31.04 46.42
N GLY A 998 29.34 30.62 47.51
CA GLY A 998 28.69 29.82 48.57
C GLY A 998 27.50 30.48 49.27
N GLU A 999 27.49 31.81 49.43
CA GLU A 999 26.33 32.52 50.01
C GLU A 999 25.14 32.60 49.05
N ASP A 1000 25.36 32.72 47.74
CA ASP A 1000 24.28 32.68 46.74
C ASP A 1000 23.65 31.27 46.68
N ALA A 1001 24.49 30.24 46.73
CA ALA A 1001 24.04 28.84 46.85
C ALA A 1001 23.22 28.62 48.13
N LYS A 1002 23.67 29.19 49.25
CA LYS A 1002 22.95 29.12 50.54
C LYS A 1002 21.60 29.83 50.46
N ALA A 1003 21.54 31.03 49.88
CA ALA A 1003 20.30 31.81 49.75
C ALA A 1003 19.22 31.09 48.92
N LEU A 1004 19.61 30.33 47.89
CA LEU A 1004 18.69 29.45 47.14
C LEU A 1004 18.09 28.33 47.99
N LEU A 1005 18.85 27.85 48.99
CA LEU A 1005 18.54 26.67 49.80
C LEU A 1005 17.92 26.99 51.17
N ASP A 1006 18.02 28.22 51.70
CA ASP A 1006 17.72 28.53 53.12
C ASP A 1006 16.33 28.06 53.61
N ASN A 1007 15.30 28.01 52.75
CA ASN A 1007 13.94 27.56 53.11
C ASN A 1007 13.67 26.05 52.88
N ASP A 1008 14.62 25.27 52.36
CA ASP A 1008 14.45 23.87 52.00
C ASP A 1008 15.06 22.93 53.07
N PRO A 1009 14.28 22.16 53.84
CA PRO A 1009 14.80 21.26 54.88
C PRO A 1009 15.19 19.86 54.37
N SER A 1010 15.12 19.60 53.05
CA SER A 1010 15.37 18.28 52.47
C SER A 1010 16.79 17.78 52.67
N GLU A 1011 16.96 16.45 52.60
CA GLU A 1011 18.27 15.80 52.68
C GLU A 1011 19.23 16.30 51.58
N LYS A 1012 18.75 16.47 50.34
CA LYS A 1012 19.57 17.00 49.23
C LYS A 1012 19.96 18.48 49.43
N SER A 1013 19.08 19.31 49.98
CA SER A 1013 19.43 20.66 50.44
C SER A 1013 20.50 20.64 51.53
N ASN A 1014 20.37 19.76 52.53
CA ASN A 1014 21.34 19.63 53.63
C ASN A 1014 22.70 19.10 53.17
N LEU A 1015 22.75 18.20 52.18
CA LEU A 1015 24.00 17.77 51.55
C LEU A 1015 24.72 18.94 50.88
N LEU A 1016 24.02 19.75 50.07
CA LEU A 1016 24.58 20.95 49.45
C LEU A 1016 25.02 22.01 50.49
N ARG A 1017 24.23 22.24 51.54
CA ARG A 1017 24.63 23.07 52.70
C ARG A 1017 25.91 22.56 53.37
N SER A 1018 26.07 21.25 53.50
CA SER A 1018 27.28 20.66 54.09
C SER A 1018 28.51 20.94 53.24
N GLU A 1019 28.40 20.91 51.91
CA GLU A 1019 29.49 21.28 50.98
C GLU A 1019 29.81 22.78 51.06
N ILE A 1020 28.81 23.66 51.19
CA ILE A 1020 29.01 25.10 51.44
C ILE A 1020 29.79 25.30 52.74
N PHE A 1021 29.34 24.73 53.86
CA PHE A 1021 30.01 24.89 55.15
C PHE A 1021 31.40 24.23 55.20
N TRP A 1022 31.62 23.15 54.44
CA TRP A 1022 32.92 22.53 54.24
C TRP A 1022 33.89 23.48 53.53
N ARG A 1023 33.52 24.01 52.35
CA ARG A 1023 34.36 24.98 51.60
C ARG A 1023 34.61 26.27 52.39
N GLN A 1024 33.61 26.74 53.14
CA GLN A 1024 33.72 27.89 54.05
C GLN A 1024 34.52 27.62 55.35
N ARG A 1025 34.93 26.37 55.62
CA ARG A 1025 35.57 25.95 56.89
C ARG A 1025 34.72 26.25 58.14
N ASN A 1026 33.39 26.29 57.98
CA ASN A 1026 32.44 26.57 59.06
C ASN A 1026 32.08 25.28 59.82
N TRP A 1027 33.04 24.75 60.56
CA TRP A 1027 32.96 23.44 61.24
C TRP A 1027 31.73 23.31 62.15
N VAL A 1028 31.30 24.39 62.81
CA VAL A 1028 30.13 24.39 63.70
C VAL A 1028 28.83 24.14 62.92
N ARG A 1029 28.61 24.84 61.80
CA ARG A 1029 27.41 24.62 60.96
C ARG A 1029 27.50 23.31 60.18
N LEU A 1030 28.70 22.92 59.75
CA LEU A 1030 28.96 21.63 59.10
C LEU A 1030 28.51 20.47 59.99
N VAL A 1031 28.96 20.44 61.26
CA VAL A 1031 28.60 19.40 62.24
C VAL A 1031 27.09 19.33 62.41
N ALA A 1032 26.43 20.46 62.72
CA ALA A 1032 24.97 20.49 62.93
C ALA A 1032 24.16 20.04 61.68
N THR A 1033 24.69 20.25 60.47
CA THR A 1033 24.04 19.82 59.21
C THR A 1033 24.26 18.33 58.95
N LEU A 1034 25.49 17.83 59.11
CA LEU A 1034 25.82 16.42 58.88
C LEU A 1034 25.26 15.50 59.98
N GLU A 1035 25.12 15.99 61.23
CA GLU A 1035 24.38 15.32 62.29
C GLU A 1035 22.93 15.02 61.86
N GLN A 1036 22.26 15.97 61.19
CA GLN A 1036 20.88 15.81 60.73
C GLN A 1036 20.76 14.84 59.54
N VAL A 1037 21.65 14.94 58.55
CA VAL A 1037 21.69 14.01 57.40
C VAL A 1037 21.94 12.58 57.87
N LEU A 1038 23.01 12.36 58.64
CA LEU A 1038 23.39 11.01 59.08
C LEU A 1038 22.51 10.48 60.23
N MET A 1039 21.66 11.32 60.84
CA MET A 1039 20.93 11.03 62.09
C MET A 1039 20.31 9.63 62.16
N ARG A 1040 19.73 9.15 61.06
CA ARG A 1040 19.03 7.85 60.99
C ARG A 1040 19.85 6.73 60.34
N ARG A 1041 21.03 7.02 59.76
CA ARG A 1041 21.79 6.04 58.96
C ARG A 1041 22.34 4.88 59.80
N HIS A 1042 22.69 5.12 61.06
CA HIS A 1042 23.11 4.09 62.01
C HIS A 1042 21.99 3.09 62.40
N LEU A 1043 20.73 3.33 62.01
CA LEU A 1043 19.62 2.39 62.23
C LEU A 1043 19.52 1.34 61.11
N GLN A 1044 20.28 1.50 60.01
CA GLN A 1044 20.32 0.57 58.89
C GLN A 1044 21.47 -0.40 59.10
N ASN A 1045 21.17 -1.71 59.17
CA ASN A 1045 22.18 -2.76 59.40
C ASN A 1045 22.95 -3.12 58.11
N THR A 1046 23.48 -2.11 57.42
CA THR A 1046 24.26 -2.19 56.19
C THR A 1046 25.55 -1.41 56.34
N LEU A 1047 26.62 -1.89 55.71
CA LEU A 1047 27.88 -1.15 55.61
C LEU A 1047 27.65 0.21 54.95
N LEU A 1048 28.43 1.21 55.36
CA LEU A 1048 28.46 2.55 54.77
C LEU A 1048 29.11 2.49 53.38
N ASN A 1049 28.47 3.10 52.39
CA ASN A 1049 29.06 3.26 51.06
C ASN A 1049 30.15 4.35 51.07
N GLN A 1050 30.81 4.60 49.93
CA GLN A 1050 31.89 5.60 49.84
C GLN A 1050 31.42 7.03 50.17
N GLU A 1051 30.28 7.47 49.64
CA GLU A 1051 29.73 8.81 49.87
C GLU A 1051 29.33 9.02 51.33
N GLU A 1052 28.65 8.03 51.92
CA GLU A 1052 28.26 8.01 53.33
C GLU A 1052 29.49 8.00 54.25
N SER A 1053 30.53 7.26 53.88
CA SER A 1053 31.82 7.24 54.58
C SER A 1053 32.54 8.58 54.48
N ASP A 1054 32.47 9.26 53.34
CA ASP A 1054 33.09 10.57 53.16
C ASP A 1054 32.32 11.67 53.91
N LEU A 1055 30.99 11.61 53.96
CA LEU A 1055 30.15 12.46 54.81
C LEU A 1055 30.44 12.21 56.31
N LEU A 1056 30.58 10.96 56.73
CA LEU A 1056 30.91 10.61 58.11
C LEU A 1056 32.34 11.06 58.48
N MET A 1057 33.29 10.98 57.56
CA MET A 1057 34.65 11.53 57.74
C MET A 1057 34.61 13.06 57.87
N ARG A 1058 33.84 13.77 57.05
CA ARG A 1058 33.63 15.22 57.16
C ARG A 1058 33.02 15.60 58.51
N LEU A 1059 32.06 14.83 59.03
CA LEU A 1059 31.49 15.02 60.38
C LEU A 1059 32.52 14.73 61.49
N SER A 1060 33.31 13.66 61.35
CA SER A 1060 34.37 13.28 62.30
C SER A 1060 35.43 14.39 62.40
N LEU A 1061 35.86 14.93 61.26
CA LEU A 1061 36.79 16.07 61.23
C LEU A 1061 36.14 17.32 61.81
N GLY A 1062 34.85 17.57 61.52
CA GLY A 1062 34.07 18.65 62.13
C GLY A 1062 34.10 18.61 63.66
N TYR A 1063 33.84 17.45 64.28
CA TYR A 1063 33.94 17.29 65.73
C TYR A 1063 35.37 17.49 66.26
N ALA A 1064 36.39 16.95 65.56
CA ALA A 1064 37.79 17.12 65.97
C ALA A 1064 38.26 18.59 65.90
N MET A 1065 37.75 19.35 64.93
CA MET A 1065 38.01 20.79 64.75
C MET A 1065 37.21 21.69 65.70
N THR A 1066 36.06 21.24 66.21
CA THR A 1066 35.29 21.97 67.24
C THR A 1066 35.58 21.53 68.67
N GLY A 1067 36.40 20.48 68.87
CA GLY A 1067 36.71 19.93 70.20
C GLY A 1067 35.59 19.09 70.82
N HIS A 1068 34.63 18.62 70.02
CA HIS A 1068 33.47 17.86 70.49
C HIS A 1068 33.81 16.36 70.70
N GLU A 1069 34.57 16.05 71.75
CA GLU A 1069 34.97 14.68 72.13
C GLU A 1069 33.76 13.71 72.29
N LYS A 1070 32.63 14.22 72.79
CA LYS A 1070 31.37 13.46 72.88
C LYS A 1070 30.81 13.08 71.51
N GLY A 1071 31.00 13.93 70.49
CA GLY A 1071 30.58 13.66 69.11
C GLY A 1071 31.38 12.53 68.48
N LEU A 1072 32.71 12.55 68.62
CA LEU A 1072 33.60 11.45 68.21
C LEU A 1072 33.25 10.14 68.93
N SER A 1073 32.90 10.22 70.21
CA SER A 1073 32.44 9.05 70.99
C SER A 1073 31.12 8.48 70.46
N ILE A 1074 30.18 9.33 70.05
CA ILE A 1074 28.92 8.92 69.41
C ILE A 1074 29.16 8.30 68.02
N ILE A 1075 30.15 8.81 67.25
CA ILE A 1075 30.53 8.16 65.99
C ILE A 1075 31.06 6.74 66.26
N LYS A 1076 31.93 6.58 67.26
CA LYS A 1076 32.46 5.28 67.67
C LYS A 1076 31.35 4.29 68.00
N GLU A 1077 30.43 4.68 68.87
CA GLU A 1077 29.34 3.82 69.34
C GLU A 1077 28.37 3.42 68.21
N ARG A 1078 28.01 4.38 67.33
CA ARG A 1078 26.90 4.18 66.38
C ARG A 1078 27.31 3.80 64.97
N TYR A 1079 28.52 4.13 64.52
CA TYR A 1079 28.91 3.94 63.11
C TYR A 1079 30.14 3.05 62.94
N GLN A 1080 31.00 2.89 63.95
CA GLN A 1080 32.17 1.98 63.84
C GLN A 1080 31.80 0.55 63.41
N PRO A 1081 30.67 -0.07 63.87
CA PRO A 1081 30.25 -1.39 63.39
C PRO A 1081 29.82 -1.45 61.91
N HIS A 1082 29.57 -0.29 61.28
CA HIS A 1082 29.06 -0.16 59.92
C HIS A 1082 30.10 0.39 58.92
N LEU A 1083 31.33 0.63 59.36
CA LEU A 1083 32.42 1.10 58.50
C LEU A 1083 32.97 -0.05 57.64
N ASP A 1084 33.03 0.12 56.32
CA ASP A 1084 33.76 -0.78 55.43
C ASP A 1084 35.28 -0.53 55.58
N THR A 1085 36.01 -1.54 56.06
CA THR A 1085 37.45 -1.45 56.35
C THR A 1085 38.35 -1.43 55.11
N THR A 1086 37.79 -1.67 53.92
CA THR A 1086 38.52 -1.54 52.64
C THR A 1086 38.66 -0.07 52.21
N LEU A 1087 37.77 0.82 52.66
CA LEU A 1087 37.73 2.21 52.23
C LEU A 1087 38.81 3.05 52.94
N LYS A 1088 39.48 3.95 52.20
CA LYS A 1088 40.49 4.86 52.75
C LYS A 1088 39.91 5.75 53.87
N THR A 1089 38.69 6.25 53.72
CA THR A 1089 38.08 7.18 54.69
C THR A 1089 37.72 6.51 56.01
N THR A 1090 37.44 5.21 56.04
CA THR A 1090 37.32 4.43 57.28
C THR A 1090 38.57 4.49 58.15
N GLN A 1091 39.77 4.50 57.56
CA GLN A 1091 41.03 4.61 58.30
C GLN A 1091 41.17 5.99 58.96
N ILE A 1092 40.70 7.05 58.29
CA ILE A 1092 40.68 8.43 58.80
C ILE A 1092 39.68 8.54 59.96
N ILE A 1093 38.48 7.98 59.80
CA ILE A 1093 37.42 7.98 60.84
C ILE A 1093 37.91 7.25 62.10
N ASN A 1094 38.42 6.02 61.96
CA ASN A 1094 38.93 5.24 63.10
C ASN A 1094 40.07 5.97 63.82
N TYR A 1095 40.99 6.62 63.10
CA TYR A 1095 42.05 7.40 63.74
C TYR A 1095 41.52 8.61 64.52
N LEU A 1096 40.59 9.38 63.95
CA LEU A 1096 39.97 10.54 64.62
C LEU A 1096 39.19 10.14 65.88
N ILE A 1097 38.66 8.91 65.91
CA ILE A 1097 38.01 8.28 67.05
C ILE A 1097 39.01 7.82 68.13
N GLU A 1098 40.18 7.31 67.73
CA GLU A 1098 41.21 6.79 68.65
C GLU A 1098 42.07 7.87 69.29
N VAL A 1099 42.22 9.04 68.64
CA VAL A 1099 43.01 10.17 69.15
C VAL A 1099 42.13 11.42 69.34
N PRO A 1100 41.20 11.43 70.32
CA PRO A 1100 40.34 12.59 70.62
C PRO A 1100 41.15 13.68 71.34
N LYS A 1101 42.01 14.38 70.59
CA LYS A 1101 42.69 15.61 71.03
C LYS A 1101 42.24 16.77 70.13
N PRO A 1102 41.91 17.95 70.67
CA PRO A 1102 41.50 19.09 69.86
C PRO A 1102 42.66 19.54 68.95
N ILE A 1103 42.49 19.40 67.64
CA ILE A 1103 43.52 19.75 66.67
C ILE A 1103 43.48 21.26 66.43
N ARG A 1104 44.62 21.94 66.56
CA ARG A 1104 44.66 23.42 66.51
C ARG A 1104 44.47 23.92 65.07
N PRO A 1105 43.52 24.85 64.80
CA PRO A 1105 43.26 25.33 63.45
C PRO A 1105 44.52 25.83 62.70
N LYS A 1106 45.40 26.57 63.37
CA LYS A 1106 46.65 27.11 62.78
C LYS A 1106 47.67 26.06 62.32
N GLU A 1107 47.59 24.83 62.85
CA GLU A 1107 48.46 23.72 62.45
C GLU A 1107 47.90 23.02 61.18
N LEU A 1108 46.57 23.03 60.99
CA LEU A 1108 45.90 22.62 59.75
C LEU A 1108 45.92 23.69 58.65
N GLU A 1109 45.79 24.97 58.99
CA GLU A 1109 45.73 26.09 58.03
C GLU A 1109 47.00 26.21 57.15
N LYS A 1110 48.16 25.77 57.66
CA LYS A 1110 49.42 25.71 56.90
C LYS A 1110 49.55 24.49 55.97
N THR A 1111 48.69 23.49 56.11
CA THR A 1111 48.81 22.20 55.38
C THR A 1111 47.62 21.91 54.45
N LEU A 1112 46.43 22.46 54.74
CA LEU A 1112 45.23 22.28 53.93
C LEU A 1112 45.04 23.39 52.89
N GLY A 1113 45.70 23.20 51.74
CA GLY A 1113 45.07 23.51 50.46
C GLY A 1113 43.88 22.57 50.24
N LEU A 1114 42.83 23.03 49.56
CA LEU A 1114 41.51 22.37 49.56
C LEU A 1114 41.50 20.93 48.99
N ASP A 1115 42.46 20.59 48.13
CA ASP A 1115 42.39 19.38 47.30
C ASP A 1115 43.13 18.15 47.87
N ASN A 1116 43.74 18.22 49.05
CA ASN A 1116 44.68 17.17 49.49
C ASN A 1116 44.64 16.80 51.00
N ILE A 1117 43.58 16.05 51.37
CA ILE A 1117 43.52 15.32 52.65
C ILE A 1117 44.67 14.30 52.77
N GLU A 1118 45.18 13.73 51.66
CA GLU A 1118 46.32 12.81 51.69
C GLU A 1118 47.64 13.49 52.14
N ASN A 1119 47.92 14.73 51.68
CA ASN A 1119 49.10 15.49 52.12
C ASN A 1119 49.02 15.90 53.60
N PHE A 1120 47.82 16.14 54.13
CA PHE A 1120 47.63 16.34 55.57
C PHE A 1120 48.11 15.11 56.35
N TRP A 1121 47.65 13.90 55.99
CA TRP A 1121 48.04 12.66 56.71
C TRP A 1121 49.51 12.28 56.56
N VAL A 1122 50.12 12.48 55.38
CA VAL A 1122 51.55 12.20 55.17
C VAL A 1122 52.45 13.11 56.04
N ASN A 1123 52.07 14.37 56.21
CA ASN A 1123 52.82 15.30 57.06
C ASN A 1123 52.50 15.13 58.56
N TYR A 1124 51.23 14.89 58.93
CA TYR A 1124 50.82 14.72 60.32
C TYR A 1124 51.42 13.45 60.97
N LYS A 1125 51.56 12.36 60.19
CA LYS A 1125 52.31 11.16 60.64
C LYS A 1125 53.80 11.46 60.90
N LYS A 1126 54.43 12.37 60.15
CA LYS A 1126 55.84 12.76 60.38
C LYS A 1126 56.01 13.60 61.66
N THR A 1127 55.07 14.50 61.96
CA THR A 1127 55.12 15.30 63.20
C THR A 1127 54.86 14.46 64.46
N LEU A 1128 53.98 13.45 64.38
CA LEU A 1128 53.76 12.54 65.51
C LEU A 1128 54.94 11.59 65.79
N ALA A 1129 55.84 11.39 64.82
CA ALA A 1129 57.03 10.56 64.99
C ALA A 1129 58.18 11.25 65.76
N ASN A 1130 58.09 12.57 66.00
CA ASN A 1130 59.08 13.35 66.76
C ASN A 1130 58.37 14.32 67.72
N PRO A 1131 58.05 13.91 68.95
CA PRO A 1131 57.52 14.81 69.98
C PRO A 1131 58.63 15.71 70.56
N THR A 1132 58.33 17.01 70.63
CA THR A 1132 59.09 18.04 71.38
C THR A 1132 58.12 18.91 72.17
#